data_AF-A0AAX4P1F6-F1
#
_entry.id   AF-A0AAX4P1F6-F1
#
_cell.length_a   1.000
_cell.length_b   1.000
_cell.length_c   1.000
_cell.angle_alpha   90.00
_cell.angle_beta   90.00
_cell.angle_gamma   90.00
#
_symmetry.space_group_name_H-M   'P 1'
#
loop_
_entity.id
_entity.type
_entity.pdbx_description
1 polymer ?
#
loop_
_entity_poly.entity_id
_entity_poly.type
_entity_poly.pdbx_seq_one_letter_code
_entity_poly.pdbx_strand_id
1 'polypeptide(L)'
;MASFNKVVVALALLGCACGVAQATTKNFNIVTDLASEAPSSVRVQILGEAQQPFDRKAPSTMDSKLLEDFHKEFSFMQDISSDASAANTFEQVSVPYVATIEKAYVEGENGLVWDVEGNIYHEKNMFFERTTPNPMPTEVTANRIFEATRKEHYASLATTIQRYGHMYYHFVVETLPKLVLLKEAGLPEGTKILMWGEPYEQKFLDVLGISAESVVKYDPLKVYTADVLYFPTPTPRITPARESLLATRQELGAGEALPEAERDLIVYCTRAHASTRKVANEEELLSKLEAAFPNEEVVVYDNIDDVSELVDLFKRAKVIMGPHGAGLSHMLFAAPGTHVLEFQFMRDPPMMFWHLAAALDQDYWLLPVPSAWWMQEEMTIPVEEVVDMVTAMLAGEGSRDACPAGSKRLADGTCEACPAGTYAFNKNSAICKPCYEGRFAFEEGSAACRTCPTDTYAQGGNMCVRCPREKIAWIPGSNSPDQCLTYNQHKALLRDISLNLQMLQKLSPRSRMVSRRALIEATTYGEPNAYVDGNGIPESEMNVTAFDGPSEQDIIEACRLKATFSDPYMAPPVLDDIDCDKVTAFSKEEPGQQPSADQQPSAGKPSGPHHPHHFIHDKHCITGMAIKGTVDPSRSGRGRHPECVSCDLPMLLDITKCNSLDASEQCCRAAKAWNNGGCMCAHSSHKLAKEMGASHTLMKALSQQCDFTLMNEHAKNCPAVNQKFTSAGAHSGANSGANSAAFSGWSTLMPATIGAGLLLVGALLTE
;
A
#
# COMPACT_ATOMS: atom_id res chain seq x y z
N MET A 1 36.10 -46.72 43.51
CA MET A 1 35.49 -45.72 42.61
C MET A 1 33.98 -45.89 42.73
N ALA A 2 33.16 -44.91 43.10
CA ALA A 2 33.38 -43.48 43.14
C ALA A 2 32.81 -42.90 44.45
N SER A 3 33.72 -42.64 45.38
CA SER A 3 33.55 -41.72 46.51
C SER A 3 33.57 -40.25 46.03
N PHE A 4 32.85 -39.95 44.94
CA PHE A 4 32.94 -38.65 44.26
C PHE A 4 31.59 -38.01 43.90
N ASN A 5 30.44 -38.65 44.23
CA ASN A 5 29.11 -38.14 43.84
C ASN A 5 28.19 -37.77 45.00
N LYS A 6 28.68 -37.69 46.23
CA LYS A 6 27.86 -37.25 47.39
C LYS A 6 28.24 -35.89 47.98
N VAL A 7 29.25 -35.22 47.42
CA VAL A 7 29.65 -33.85 47.82
C VAL A 7 29.18 -32.80 46.80
N VAL A 8 28.84 -33.18 45.57
CA VAL A 8 28.38 -32.24 44.52
C VAL A 8 26.88 -31.91 44.62
N VAL A 9 26.09 -32.72 45.31
CA VAL A 9 24.62 -32.50 45.41
C VAL A 9 24.23 -31.59 46.59
N ALA A 10 25.11 -31.35 47.55
CA ALA A 10 24.83 -30.49 48.71
C ALA A 10 25.29 -29.02 48.55
N LEU A 11 26.12 -28.72 47.54
CA LEU A 11 26.57 -27.34 47.23
C LEU A 11 25.75 -26.65 46.13
N ALA A 12 24.82 -27.36 45.47
CA ALA A 12 23.93 -26.78 44.46
C ALA A 12 22.66 -26.12 45.04
N LEU A 13 22.46 -26.16 46.37
CA LEU A 13 21.27 -25.62 47.04
C LEU A 13 21.53 -24.33 47.84
N LEU A 14 22.73 -23.74 47.78
CA LEU A 14 23.09 -22.58 48.61
C LEU A 14 23.85 -21.44 47.90
N GLY A 15 23.80 -21.34 46.57
CA GLY A 15 24.51 -20.25 45.87
C GLY A 15 24.01 -19.98 44.47
N CYS A 16 22.93 -19.20 44.35
CA CYS A 16 22.71 -18.18 43.32
C CYS A 16 21.28 -17.62 43.47
N ALA A 17 21.03 -16.93 44.58
CA ALA A 17 20.07 -15.84 44.57
C ALA A 17 20.75 -14.62 43.90
N CYS A 18 21.14 -14.76 42.63
CA CYS A 18 21.27 -13.59 41.77
C CYS A 18 19.83 -13.29 41.35
N GLY A 19 19.28 -12.22 41.91
CA GLY A 19 18.00 -11.70 41.46
C GLY A 19 18.03 -11.60 39.95
N VAL A 20 17.17 -12.38 39.30
CA VAL A 20 16.68 -11.98 37.98
C VAL A 20 16.04 -10.64 38.27
N ALA A 21 16.74 -9.55 37.97
CA ALA A 21 16.10 -8.27 37.82
C ALA A 21 15.01 -8.55 36.80
N GLN A 22 13.75 -8.62 37.26
CA GLN A 22 12.61 -8.45 36.38
C GLN A 22 12.92 -7.16 35.64
N ALA A 23 13.27 -7.28 34.36
CA ALA A 23 13.30 -6.14 33.46
C ALA A 23 11.92 -5.52 33.61
N THR A 24 11.85 -4.43 34.35
CA THR A 24 10.64 -3.65 34.50
C THR A 24 10.30 -3.20 33.09
N THR A 25 9.20 -3.72 32.56
CA THR A 25 8.60 -3.28 31.29
C THR A 25 8.36 -1.78 31.41
N LYS A 26 9.30 -0.98 30.92
CA LYS A 26 9.09 0.45 30.76
C LYS A 26 8.17 0.60 29.54
N ASN A 27 6.88 0.78 29.81
CA ASN A 27 5.93 1.27 28.82
C ASN A 27 6.52 2.55 28.21
N PHE A 28 6.63 2.61 26.88
CA PHE A 28 6.97 3.84 26.17
C PHE A 28 5.71 4.68 25.97
N ASN A 29 5.84 6.00 25.95
CA ASN A 29 4.74 6.92 25.65
C ASN A 29 4.97 7.53 24.27
N ILE A 30 3.91 7.76 23.50
CA ILE A 30 4.00 8.46 22.22
C ILE A 30 3.48 9.88 22.41
N VAL A 31 4.31 10.88 22.12
CA VAL A 31 3.93 12.30 22.13
C VAL A 31 3.64 12.71 20.69
N THR A 32 2.37 13.01 20.40
CA THR A 32 1.89 13.26 19.03
C THR A 32 1.62 14.71 18.68
N ASP A 33 1.69 15.61 19.67
CA ASP A 33 1.54 17.06 19.51
C ASP A 33 2.52 17.75 20.46
N LEU A 34 3.78 17.91 20.04
CA LEU A 34 4.78 18.55 20.91
C LEU A 34 4.50 20.04 21.10
N ALA A 35 3.87 20.70 20.13
CA ALA A 35 3.58 22.12 20.22
C ALA A 35 2.66 22.44 21.41
N SER A 36 1.67 21.58 21.66
CA SER A 36 0.67 21.77 22.71
C SER A 36 0.91 20.91 23.96
N GLU A 37 1.48 19.72 23.80
CA GLU A 37 1.58 18.68 24.84
C GLU A 37 3.03 18.29 25.16
N ALA A 38 3.98 19.24 25.04
CA ALA A 38 5.37 19.00 25.39
C ALA A 38 5.53 18.51 26.85
N PRO A 39 6.24 17.41 27.10
CA PRO A 39 6.68 17.04 28.44
C PRO A 39 7.49 18.18 29.08
N SER A 40 7.47 18.28 30.41
CA SER A 40 8.20 19.35 31.13
C SER A 40 9.71 19.35 30.90
N SER A 41 10.27 18.23 30.45
CA SER A 41 11.69 18.04 30.08
C SER A 41 12.02 18.51 28.66
N VAL A 42 11.01 18.92 27.87
CA VAL A 42 11.16 19.40 26.50
C VAL A 42 10.85 20.90 26.43
N ARG A 43 11.72 21.66 25.79
CA ARG A 43 11.47 23.07 25.48
C ARG A 43 11.08 23.20 24.01
N VAL A 44 10.00 23.91 23.71
CA VAL A 44 9.54 24.11 22.32
C VAL A 44 9.64 25.58 21.95
N GLN A 45 10.38 25.87 20.89
CA GLN A 45 10.44 27.19 20.28
C GLN A 45 9.48 27.25 19.10
N ILE A 46 8.41 28.01 19.23
CA ILE A 46 7.49 28.30 18.13
C ILE A 46 8.12 29.34 17.20
N LEU A 47 8.18 29.03 15.91
CA LEU A 47 8.86 29.85 14.89
C LEU A 47 7.91 30.64 14.00
N GLY A 48 6.61 30.36 14.05
CA GLY A 48 5.63 31.06 13.21
C GLY A 48 4.20 30.82 13.66
N GLU A 49 3.27 31.34 12.87
CA GLU A 49 1.84 31.09 13.07
C GLU A 49 1.48 29.66 12.69
N ALA A 50 0.32 29.20 13.17
CA ALA A 50 -0.23 27.90 12.77
C ALA A 50 -0.40 27.85 11.24
N GLN A 51 0.01 26.74 10.64
CA GLN A 51 -0.22 26.47 9.23
C GLN A 51 -1.73 26.48 8.94
N GLN A 52 -2.12 26.94 7.76
CA GLN A 52 -3.53 27.10 7.40
C GLN A 52 -4.00 25.97 6.49
N PRO A 53 -5.23 25.46 6.69
CA PRO A 53 -5.85 24.53 5.76
C PRO A 53 -5.93 25.14 4.36
N PHE A 54 -5.93 24.28 3.34
CA PHE A 54 -6.13 24.72 1.96
C PHE A 54 -6.85 23.67 1.12
N ASP A 55 -7.58 24.15 0.12
CA ASP A 55 -8.31 23.30 -0.81
C ASP A 55 -7.39 22.74 -1.88
N ARG A 56 -7.59 21.46 -2.21
CA ARG A 56 -6.95 20.77 -3.33
C ARG A 56 -8.01 20.53 -4.40
N LYS A 57 -8.06 21.42 -5.39
CA LYS A 57 -8.95 21.25 -6.55
C LYS A 57 -8.72 19.89 -7.18
N ALA A 58 -9.78 19.20 -7.58
CA ALA A 58 -9.65 17.91 -8.26
C ALA A 58 -8.71 18.02 -9.48
N PRO A 59 -7.89 16.99 -9.77
CA PRO A 59 -7.01 16.99 -10.92
C PRO A 59 -7.74 17.34 -12.22
N SER A 60 -7.19 18.30 -12.97
CA SER A 60 -7.61 18.57 -14.34
C SER A 60 -7.23 17.37 -15.20
N THR A 61 -8.18 16.82 -15.95
CA THR A 61 -7.94 15.69 -16.84
C THR A 61 -8.89 15.76 -18.04
N MET A 62 -8.52 15.11 -19.13
CA MET A 62 -9.39 15.04 -20.31
C MET A 62 -10.66 14.23 -20.02
N ASP A 63 -10.52 13.13 -19.26
CA ASP A 63 -11.63 12.26 -18.90
C ASP A 63 -12.29 12.71 -17.59
N SER A 64 -13.39 13.45 -17.71
CA SER A 64 -14.18 13.92 -16.55
C SER A 64 -14.70 12.80 -15.62
N LYS A 65 -14.69 11.52 -16.06
CA LYS A 65 -15.13 10.38 -15.27
C LYS A 65 -14.00 9.61 -14.59
N LEU A 66 -12.74 9.98 -14.84
CA LEU A 66 -11.58 9.27 -14.32
C LEU A 66 -11.59 9.09 -12.79
N LEU A 67 -11.90 10.15 -12.04
CA LEU A 67 -11.93 10.11 -10.57
C LEU A 67 -13.11 9.30 -10.05
N GLU A 68 -14.25 9.32 -10.74
CA GLU A 68 -15.43 8.53 -10.37
C GLU A 68 -15.17 7.04 -10.59
N ASP A 69 -14.66 6.69 -11.77
CA ASP A 69 -14.43 5.32 -12.22
C ASP A 69 -13.33 4.62 -11.40
N PHE A 70 -12.28 5.35 -11.00
CA PHE A 70 -11.07 4.82 -10.34
C PHE A 70 -10.82 5.42 -8.95
N HIS A 71 -11.88 5.86 -8.28
CA HIS A 71 -11.77 6.48 -6.95
C HIS A 71 -11.01 5.62 -5.95
N LYS A 72 -11.20 4.30 -5.98
CA LYS A 72 -10.56 3.40 -5.00
C LYS A 72 -9.04 3.39 -5.14
N GLU A 73 -8.56 3.40 -6.36
CA GLU A 73 -7.14 3.45 -6.70
C GLU A 73 -6.54 4.80 -6.29
N PHE A 74 -7.20 5.91 -6.67
CA PHE A 74 -6.72 7.27 -6.36
C PHE A 74 -6.80 7.61 -4.86
N SER A 75 -7.82 7.11 -4.15
CA SER A 75 -8.03 7.38 -2.72
C SER A 75 -7.24 6.46 -1.78
N PHE A 76 -6.48 5.50 -2.33
CA PHE A 76 -5.73 4.52 -1.54
C PHE A 76 -4.66 5.19 -0.65
N MET A 77 -3.94 6.18 -1.20
CA MET A 77 -2.84 6.86 -0.51
C MET A 77 -3.16 8.28 -0.04
N GLN A 78 -4.21 8.91 -0.58
CA GLN A 78 -4.59 10.28 -0.26
C GLN A 78 -6.13 10.43 -0.25
N ASP A 79 -6.65 11.46 0.41
CA ASP A 79 -8.06 11.88 0.40
C ASP A 79 -8.42 12.69 -0.83
N ILE A 80 -8.47 12.01 -1.96
CA ILE A 80 -9.11 12.53 -3.16
C ILE A 80 -10.53 11.99 -3.26
N SER A 81 -11.50 12.89 -3.41
CA SER A 81 -12.91 12.58 -3.61
C SER A 81 -13.15 12.02 -5.01
N SER A 82 -14.18 11.16 -5.14
CA SER A 82 -14.71 10.75 -6.43
C SER A 82 -15.45 11.88 -7.16
N ASP A 83 -15.87 12.92 -6.43
CA ASP A 83 -16.56 14.09 -6.98
C ASP A 83 -15.56 15.18 -7.37
N ALA A 84 -15.48 15.48 -8.66
CA ALA A 84 -14.60 16.50 -9.22
C ALA A 84 -14.93 17.93 -8.74
N SER A 85 -16.11 18.16 -8.17
CA SER A 85 -16.50 19.44 -7.56
C SER A 85 -16.12 19.58 -6.08
N ALA A 86 -15.62 18.52 -5.46
CA ALA A 86 -15.20 18.54 -4.07
C ALA A 86 -13.95 19.40 -3.86
N ALA A 87 -13.88 20.05 -2.70
CA ALA A 87 -12.76 20.92 -2.32
C ALA A 87 -11.48 20.14 -1.92
N ASN A 88 -11.62 18.87 -1.52
CA ASN A 88 -10.55 18.01 -0.97
C ASN A 88 -9.64 18.74 0.04
N THR A 89 -10.24 19.49 0.96
CA THR A 89 -9.53 20.34 1.93
C THR A 89 -8.49 19.55 2.70
N PHE A 90 -7.24 20.03 2.69
CA PHE A 90 -6.17 19.53 3.51
C PHE A 90 -6.19 20.23 4.87
N GLU A 91 -6.45 19.48 5.93
CA GLU A 91 -6.63 20.00 7.30
C GLU A 91 -5.51 19.56 8.26
N GLN A 92 -4.55 18.76 7.81
CA GLN A 92 -3.45 18.25 8.65
C GLN A 92 -2.37 19.32 8.82
N VAL A 93 -2.68 20.34 9.61
CA VAL A 93 -1.83 21.49 9.88
C VAL A 93 -1.18 21.40 11.25
N SER A 94 0.05 21.92 11.37
CA SER A 94 0.79 22.03 12.64
C SER A 94 1.29 23.46 12.83
N VAL A 95 1.81 23.76 14.02
CA VAL A 95 2.54 25.01 14.27
C VAL A 95 4.03 24.74 14.01
N PRO A 96 4.74 25.56 13.21
CA PRO A 96 6.17 25.38 13.00
C PRO A 96 6.95 25.65 14.29
N TYR A 97 7.79 24.69 14.66
CA TYR A 97 8.58 24.72 15.88
C TYR A 97 9.91 23.98 15.74
N VAL A 98 10.82 24.27 16.67
CA VAL A 98 11.97 23.40 16.97
C VAL A 98 11.94 23.05 18.46
N ALA A 99 11.85 21.75 18.76
CA ALA A 99 11.88 21.22 20.11
C ALA A 99 13.34 20.95 20.53
N THR A 100 13.66 21.28 21.77
CA THR A 100 14.93 20.99 22.43
C THR A 100 14.69 19.93 23.49
N ILE A 101 15.27 18.75 23.28
CA ILE A 101 15.09 17.58 24.12
C ILE A 101 16.42 17.27 24.80
N GLU A 102 16.45 17.28 26.13
CA GLU A 102 17.64 16.92 26.90
C GLU A 102 17.81 15.40 26.95
N LYS A 103 19.05 14.92 26.73
CA LYS A 103 19.42 13.50 26.78
C LYS A 103 18.48 12.65 25.91
N ALA A 104 18.60 12.82 24.61
CA ALA A 104 17.76 12.14 23.63
C ALA A 104 18.58 11.28 22.67
N TYR A 105 17.91 10.43 21.91
CA TYR A 105 18.55 9.65 20.87
C TYR A 105 17.66 9.43 19.65
N VAL A 106 18.31 9.23 18.50
CA VAL A 106 17.69 8.95 17.20
C VAL A 106 18.10 7.56 16.75
N GLU A 107 17.14 6.74 16.34
CA GLU A 107 17.40 5.38 15.87
C GLU A 107 16.43 4.88 14.79
N GLY A 108 16.85 3.82 14.11
CA GLY A 108 15.98 3.05 13.21
C GLY A 108 15.66 3.74 11.90
N GLU A 109 15.18 2.97 10.93
CA GLU A 109 14.94 3.47 9.56
C GLU A 109 13.98 4.68 9.46
N ASN A 110 13.11 4.84 10.46
CA ASN A 110 12.16 5.94 10.53
C ASN A 110 12.77 7.21 11.17
N GLY A 111 13.97 7.14 11.75
CA GLY A 111 14.58 8.25 12.50
C GLY A 111 13.84 8.56 13.79
N LEU A 112 13.36 7.53 14.51
CA LEU A 112 12.57 7.73 15.73
C LEU A 112 13.37 8.44 16.79
N VAL A 113 12.77 9.47 17.37
CA VAL A 113 13.36 10.29 18.43
C VAL A 113 12.82 9.86 19.79
N TRP A 114 13.73 9.58 20.71
CA TRP A 114 13.45 9.11 22.05
C TRP A 114 14.11 9.99 23.09
N ASP A 115 13.50 10.11 24.27
CA ASP A 115 14.18 10.61 25.46
C ASP A 115 14.53 9.50 26.46
N VAL A 116 15.24 9.87 27.54
CA VAL A 116 15.61 8.96 28.64
C VAL A 116 14.43 8.51 29.51
N GLU A 117 13.29 9.19 29.43
CA GLU A 117 12.09 8.84 30.19
C GLU A 117 11.35 7.68 29.51
N GLY A 118 11.51 7.53 28.20
CA GLY A 118 10.86 6.53 27.35
C GLY A 118 9.76 7.12 26.47
N ASN A 119 9.74 8.44 26.28
CA ASN A 119 8.83 9.08 25.35
C ASN A 119 9.40 9.02 23.93
N ILE A 120 8.52 8.77 22.96
CA ILE A 120 8.78 8.79 21.53
C ILE A 120 8.05 9.99 20.94
N TYR A 121 8.77 10.82 20.20
CA TYR A 121 8.20 12.02 19.58
C TYR A 121 7.78 11.69 18.15
N HIS A 122 6.47 11.62 17.93
CA HIS A 122 5.90 11.17 16.67
C HIS A 122 4.56 11.85 16.37
N GLU A 123 4.56 12.91 15.54
CA GLU A 123 3.31 13.56 15.15
C GLU A 123 2.39 12.63 14.34
N LYS A 124 1.07 12.87 14.46
CA LYS A 124 0.04 12.12 13.71
C LYS A 124 0.29 12.23 12.20
N ASN A 125 0.01 11.16 11.47
CA ASN A 125 0.16 11.06 10.01
C ASN A 125 1.59 11.17 9.46
N MET A 126 2.63 11.05 10.30
CA MET A 126 4.02 10.95 9.81
C MET A 126 4.21 9.78 8.83
N PHE A 127 3.47 8.68 9.00
CA PHE A 127 3.50 7.51 8.12
C PHE A 127 2.10 6.97 7.81
N PHE A 128 1.44 7.46 6.75
CA PHE A 128 0.32 6.77 6.07
C PHE A 128 -0.71 6.15 7.02
N GLU A 129 -1.29 6.96 7.90
CA GLU A 129 -2.18 6.43 8.95
C GLU A 129 -3.64 6.36 8.48
N ARG A 130 -3.94 5.48 7.51
CA ARG A 130 -5.35 5.20 7.16
C ARG A 130 -5.81 3.75 7.33
N THR A 131 -4.93 2.75 7.27
CA THR A 131 -5.40 1.34 7.24
C THR A 131 -4.58 0.29 8.01
N THR A 132 -3.42 0.60 8.60
CA THR A 132 -2.65 -0.41 9.36
C THR A 132 -2.24 0.04 10.77
N PRO A 133 -2.17 -0.88 11.76
CA PRO A 133 -1.68 -0.55 13.09
C PRO A 133 -0.19 -0.24 13.01
N ASN A 134 0.15 1.00 13.40
CA ASN A 134 1.46 1.53 13.76
C ASN A 134 2.68 0.59 13.55
N PRO A 135 3.64 0.90 12.66
CA PRO A 135 4.97 0.29 12.67
C PRO A 135 5.82 0.86 13.83
N MET A 136 5.19 1.11 14.98
CA MET A 136 5.89 1.49 16.19
C MET A 136 6.67 0.28 16.67
N PRO A 137 7.91 0.47 17.16
CA PRO A 137 8.68 -0.63 17.69
C PRO A 137 7.87 -1.33 18.79
N THR A 138 7.65 -2.64 18.63
CA THR A 138 7.18 -3.47 19.73
C THR A 138 8.22 -3.40 20.85
N GLU A 139 7.80 -3.40 22.13
CA GLU A 139 8.66 -3.27 23.32
C GLU A 139 9.99 -4.06 23.26
N VAL A 140 9.97 -5.20 22.57
CA VAL A 140 11.11 -6.11 22.40
C VAL A 140 12.21 -5.54 21.48
N THR A 141 11.86 -4.63 20.57
CA THR A 141 12.77 -4.07 19.55
C THR A 141 13.60 -2.91 20.10
N ALA A 142 12.98 -2.00 20.88
CA ALA A 142 13.67 -0.85 21.47
C ALA A 142 14.77 -1.27 22.46
N ASN A 143 14.49 -2.25 23.33
CA ASN A 143 15.47 -2.76 24.29
C ASN A 143 16.61 -3.58 23.64
N ARG A 144 16.35 -4.29 22.53
CA ARG A 144 17.39 -5.06 21.82
C ARG A 144 18.33 -4.19 20.99
N ILE A 145 17.87 -3.05 20.46
CA ILE A 145 18.74 -2.09 19.74
C ILE A 145 19.72 -1.42 20.72
N PHE A 146 19.30 -1.18 21.97
CA PHE A 146 20.12 -0.52 22.99
C PHE A 146 21.37 -1.31 23.39
N GLU A 147 21.36 -2.65 23.24
CA GLU A 147 22.43 -3.56 23.65
C GLU A 147 23.34 -4.01 22.48
N ALA A 148 22.93 -3.81 21.22
CA ALA A 148 23.66 -4.26 20.02
C ALA A 148 24.43 -3.11 19.31
N THR A 149 25.52 -2.68 19.96
CA THR A 149 26.86 -2.47 19.38
C THR A 149 27.25 -1.27 18.48
N ARG A 150 26.43 -0.27 18.14
CA ARG A 150 26.97 0.99 17.52
C ARG A 150 26.28 2.28 17.98
N LYS A 151 26.78 2.86 19.08
CA LYS A 151 26.35 4.18 19.58
C LYS A 151 27.33 5.25 19.16
N GLU A 152 26.80 6.40 18.78
CA GLU A 152 27.57 7.60 18.48
C GLU A 152 26.99 8.77 19.28
N HIS A 153 27.85 9.54 19.93
CA HIS A 153 27.43 10.53 20.91
C HIS A 153 27.87 11.94 20.51
N TYR A 154 26.98 12.91 20.75
CA TYR A 154 27.18 14.32 20.44
C TYR A 154 26.76 15.21 21.61
N ALA A 155 27.48 16.30 21.87
CA ALA A 155 27.03 17.28 22.86
C ALA A 155 25.76 18.02 22.37
N SER A 156 25.68 18.33 21.08
CA SER A 156 24.55 19.04 20.46
C SER A 156 24.28 18.49 19.07
N LEU A 157 23.05 18.05 18.82
CA LEU A 157 22.64 17.42 17.57
C LEU A 157 21.26 17.93 17.15
N ALA A 158 21.04 18.17 15.87
CA ALA A 158 19.73 18.34 15.26
C ALA A 158 19.45 17.14 14.35
N THR A 159 18.19 16.73 14.23
CA THR A 159 17.82 15.62 13.34
C THR A 159 16.83 16.06 12.27
N THR A 160 17.09 15.68 11.03
CA THR A 160 16.13 15.81 9.92
C THR A 160 15.64 14.44 9.43
N ILE A 161 16.09 13.37 10.08
CA ILE A 161 15.86 12.00 9.63
C ILE A 161 14.39 11.66 9.63
N GLN A 162 13.97 11.05 8.52
CA GLN A 162 12.66 10.47 8.32
C GLN A 162 12.77 9.29 7.37
N ARG A 163 11.77 8.41 7.40
CA ARG A 163 11.64 7.31 6.43
C ARG A 163 11.66 7.88 5.01
N TYR A 164 12.38 7.21 4.11
CA TYR A 164 12.54 7.62 2.71
C TYR A 164 13.27 8.94 2.47
N GLY A 165 13.78 9.62 3.50
CA GLY A 165 14.49 10.90 3.34
C GLY A 165 15.73 10.83 2.44
N HIS A 166 16.28 9.63 2.21
CA HIS A 166 17.38 9.39 1.25
C HIS A 166 16.95 9.45 -0.22
N MET A 167 15.64 9.47 -0.50
CA MET A 167 15.11 9.64 -1.86
C MET A 167 14.93 11.13 -2.17
N TYR A 168 15.39 11.53 -3.37
CA TYR A 168 15.49 12.93 -3.78
C TYR A 168 14.21 13.76 -3.57
N TYR A 169 13.03 13.21 -3.91
CA TYR A 169 11.76 13.91 -3.68
C TYR A 169 11.58 14.29 -2.21
N HIS A 170 11.73 13.30 -1.31
CA HIS A 170 11.51 13.51 0.12
C HIS A 170 12.55 14.48 0.68
N PHE A 171 13.78 14.44 0.15
CA PHE A 171 14.75 15.48 0.48
C PHE A 171 14.25 16.88 0.10
N VAL A 172 13.89 17.10 -1.17
CA VAL A 172 13.55 18.44 -1.69
C VAL A 172 12.33 19.05 -1.01
N VAL A 173 11.25 18.27 -0.81
CA VAL A 173 9.99 18.85 -0.31
C VAL A 173 9.66 18.52 1.15
N GLU A 174 10.43 17.64 1.82
CA GLU A 174 10.17 17.28 3.22
C GLU A 174 11.39 17.48 4.14
N THR A 175 12.62 17.27 3.66
CA THR A 175 13.86 17.52 4.44
C THR A 175 14.32 18.97 4.37
N LEU A 176 14.31 19.61 3.19
CA LEU A 176 14.70 21.02 3.06
C LEU A 176 13.86 21.96 3.95
N PRO A 177 12.52 21.80 4.07
CA PRO A 177 11.75 22.61 5.00
C PRO A 177 12.18 22.47 6.47
N LYS A 178 12.62 21.28 6.88
CA LYS A 178 13.17 21.08 8.24
C LYS A 178 14.49 21.81 8.43
N LEU A 179 15.35 21.82 7.42
CA LEU A 179 16.62 22.56 7.46
C LEU A 179 16.39 24.07 7.57
N VAL A 180 15.38 24.59 6.87
CA VAL A 180 14.98 26.00 6.96
C VAL A 180 14.48 26.34 8.37
N LEU A 181 13.64 25.50 8.97
CA LEU A 181 13.21 25.68 10.36
C LEU A 181 14.38 25.65 11.35
N LEU A 182 15.32 24.72 11.17
CA LEU A 182 16.53 24.65 12.01
C LEU A 182 17.41 25.90 11.86
N LYS A 183 17.54 26.43 10.63
CA LYS A 183 18.26 27.67 10.36
C LYS A 183 17.59 28.86 11.04
N GLU A 184 16.27 28.97 10.92
CA GLU A 184 15.45 30.02 11.55
C GLU A 184 15.51 29.97 13.08
N ALA A 185 15.54 28.77 13.67
CA ALA A 185 15.67 28.59 15.11
C ALA A 185 16.99 29.15 15.69
N GLY A 186 18.04 29.28 14.87
CA GLY A 186 19.34 29.79 15.30
C GLY A 186 20.05 28.81 16.25
N LEU A 187 20.32 27.60 15.78
CA LEU A 187 20.98 26.56 16.58
C LEU A 187 22.33 27.04 17.16
N PRO A 188 22.72 26.61 18.38
CA PRO A 188 24.01 26.97 18.97
C PRO A 188 25.21 26.56 18.11
N GLU A 189 26.28 27.34 18.16
CA GLU A 189 27.54 27.05 17.47
C GLU A 189 28.05 25.64 17.84
N GLY A 190 28.51 24.90 16.83
CA GLY A 190 29.01 23.54 16.99
C GLY A 190 27.92 22.46 17.00
N THR A 191 26.63 22.83 16.92
CA THR A 191 25.54 21.85 16.74
C THR A 191 25.72 21.10 15.42
N LYS A 192 25.67 19.77 15.49
CA LYS A 192 25.71 18.91 14.31
C LYS A 192 24.31 18.65 13.76
N ILE A 193 24.17 18.37 12.48
CA ILE A 193 22.89 18.06 11.82
C ILE A 193 22.97 16.65 11.25
N LEU A 194 22.10 15.76 11.75
CA LEU A 194 21.99 14.38 11.31
C LEU A 194 21.16 14.31 10.02
N MET A 195 21.78 13.86 8.93
CA MET A 195 21.19 13.77 7.58
C MET A 195 21.52 12.44 6.93
N TRP A 196 20.77 12.02 5.90
CA TRP A 196 21.08 10.79 5.16
C TRP A 196 22.46 10.83 4.48
N GLY A 197 22.95 12.02 4.12
CA GLY A 197 24.30 12.21 3.60
C GLY A 197 24.43 11.66 2.18
N GLU A 198 23.40 11.89 1.36
CA GLU A 198 23.41 11.61 -0.07
C GLU A 198 24.17 12.72 -0.82
N PRO A 199 24.89 12.41 -1.92
CA PRO A 199 25.75 13.40 -2.59
C PRO A 199 25.03 14.65 -3.09
N TYR A 200 23.75 14.52 -3.45
CA TYR A 200 22.96 15.65 -3.94
C TYR A 200 22.57 16.64 -2.82
N GLU A 201 22.58 16.23 -1.55
CA GLU A 201 22.14 17.07 -0.43
C GLU A 201 23.08 18.27 -0.26
N GLN A 202 24.39 18.04 -0.42
CA GLN A 202 25.43 19.04 -0.16
C GLN A 202 25.23 20.31 -1.00
N LYS A 203 24.81 20.18 -2.25
CA LYS A 203 24.60 21.32 -3.16
C LYS A 203 23.54 22.28 -2.63
N PHE A 204 22.48 21.76 -2.00
CA PHE A 204 21.44 22.59 -1.37
C PHE A 204 21.92 23.17 -0.03
N LEU A 205 22.71 22.41 0.73
CA LEU A 205 23.31 22.89 1.97
C LEU A 205 24.23 24.09 1.74
N ASP A 206 25.00 24.07 0.65
CA ASP A 206 25.88 25.17 0.26
C ASP A 206 25.09 26.46 0.04
N VAL A 207 23.93 26.39 -0.65
CA VAL A 207 23.01 27.54 -0.83
C VAL A 207 22.42 28.01 0.50
N LEU A 208 22.08 27.09 1.39
CA LEU A 208 21.54 27.41 2.72
C LEU A 208 22.61 27.96 3.69
N GLY A 209 23.90 27.89 3.32
CA GLY A 209 25.03 28.29 4.16
C GLY A 209 25.37 27.28 5.26
N ILE A 210 24.99 26.01 5.09
CA ILE A 210 25.23 24.93 6.04
C ILE A 210 26.54 24.22 5.66
N SER A 211 27.57 24.36 6.51
CA SER A 211 28.87 23.73 6.27
C SER A 211 28.80 22.21 6.32
N ALA A 212 29.47 21.53 5.38
CA ALA A 212 29.62 20.07 5.37
C ALA A 212 30.18 19.51 6.70
N GLU A 213 31.01 20.29 7.41
CA GLU A 213 31.56 19.89 8.72
C GLU A 213 30.49 19.81 9.82
N SER A 214 29.36 20.51 9.65
CA SER A 214 28.23 20.45 10.57
C SER A 214 27.37 19.20 10.34
N VAL A 215 27.51 18.52 9.20
CA VAL A 215 26.66 17.39 8.82
C VAL A 215 27.24 16.09 9.37
N VAL A 216 26.36 15.27 9.94
CA VAL A 216 26.62 13.90 10.35
C VAL A 216 25.83 12.96 9.45
N LYS A 217 26.55 12.06 8.76
CA LYS A 217 25.91 11.03 7.93
C LYS A 217 25.19 10.00 8.80
N TYR A 218 23.93 9.79 8.48
CA TYR A 218 23.04 8.87 9.16
C TYR A 218 23.27 7.43 8.68
N ASP A 219 23.36 6.52 9.65
CA ASP A 219 23.37 5.09 9.46
C ASP A 219 22.20 4.49 10.26
N PRO A 220 21.17 3.92 9.61
CA PRO A 220 20.02 3.33 10.28
C PRO A 220 20.34 2.10 11.16
N LEU A 221 21.60 1.64 11.17
CA LEU A 221 22.11 0.61 12.08
C LEU A 221 22.80 1.17 13.34
N LYS A 222 22.92 2.49 13.46
CA LYS A 222 23.48 3.16 14.64
C LYS A 222 22.38 3.79 15.49
N VAL A 223 22.74 4.05 16.75
CA VAL A 223 21.98 4.92 17.65
C VAL A 223 22.78 6.19 17.85
N TYR A 224 22.16 7.33 17.55
CA TYR A 224 22.76 8.65 17.72
C TYR A 224 22.23 9.27 18.99
N THR A 225 23.08 9.43 19.99
CA THR A 225 22.72 10.01 21.29
C THR A 225 23.21 11.45 21.38
N ALA A 226 22.46 12.32 22.06
CA ALA A 226 22.87 13.69 22.29
C ALA A 226 22.53 14.21 23.69
N ASP A 227 23.41 15.04 24.26
CA ASP A 227 23.09 15.76 25.51
C ASP A 227 21.93 16.74 25.27
N VAL A 228 21.92 17.39 24.10
CA VAL A 228 20.83 18.23 23.61
C VAL A 228 20.50 17.83 22.17
N LEU A 229 19.25 17.46 21.92
CA LEU A 229 18.73 17.16 20.59
C LEU A 229 17.71 18.22 20.15
N TYR A 230 17.90 18.77 18.95
CA TYR A 230 16.95 19.65 18.27
C TYR A 230 16.11 18.86 17.28
N PHE A 231 14.80 18.93 17.46
CA PHE A 231 13.82 18.21 16.67
C PHE A 231 12.84 19.21 16.04
N PRO A 232 12.96 19.50 14.72
CA PRO A 232 12.03 20.38 14.03
C PRO A 232 10.67 19.71 13.89
N THR A 233 9.62 20.50 13.69
CA THR A 233 8.28 19.99 13.36
C THR A 233 8.36 18.92 12.27
N PRO A 234 7.80 17.72 12.50
CA PRO A 234 7.72 16.69 11.48
C PRO A 234 6.99 17.14 10.23
N THR A 235 7.40 16.61 9.07
CA THR A 235 6.69 16.81 7.81
C THR A 235 5.87 15.56 7.52
N PRO A 236 4.53 15.64 7.38
CA PRO A 236 3.72 14.50 6.94
C PRO A 236 4.19 13.97 5.59
N ARG A 237 4.34 12.63 5.47
CA ARG A 237 4.84 12.02 4.23
C ARG A 237 3.91 12.38 3.07
N ILE A 238 4.51 12.78 1.94
CA ILE A 238 3.88 13.23 0.68
C ILE A 238 2.89 14.39 0.79
N THR A 239 2.75 15.00 1.97
CA THR A 239 1.77 16.07 2.23
C THR A 239 2.40 17.22 3.04
N PRO A 240 3.56 17.77 2.62
CA PRO A 240 4.17 18.92 3.30
C PRO A 240 3.23 20.13 3.31
N ALA A 241 3.24 20.89 4.40
CA ALA A 241 2.41 22.09 4.55
C ALA A 241 2.86 23.21 3.60
N ARG A 242 1.90 24.03 3.15
CA ARG A 242 2.13 25.16 2.22
C ARG A 242 3.19 26.11 2.75
N GLU A 243 3.06 26.57 3.98
CA GLU A 243 3.93 27.59 4.57
C GLU A 243 5.38 27.11 4.65
N SER A 244 5.59 25.83 4.96
CA SER A 244 6.92 25.20 4.98
C SER A 244 7.57 25.14 3.59
N LEU A 245 6.78 24.85 2.55
CA LEU A 245 7.25 24.89 1.16
C LEU A 245 7.59 26.32 0.73
N LEU A 246 6.74 27.31 1.07
CA LEU A 246 6.96 28.72 0.71
C LEU A 246 8.21 29.29 1.41
N ALA A 247 8.45 28.95 2.68
CA ALA A 247 9.68 29.33 3.38
C ALA A 247 10.92 28.72 2.72
N THR A 248 10.83 27.46 2.29
CA THR A 248 11.92 26.78 1.56
C THR A 248 12.20 27.43 0.22
N ARG A 249 11.15 27.75 -0.52
CA ARG A 249 11.22 28.47 -1.79
C ARG A 249 11.88 29.84 -1.63
N GLN A 250 11.57 30.56 -0.55
CA GLN A 250 12.19 31.84 -0.23
C GLN A 250 13.70 31.71 0.02
N GLU A 251 14.11 30.78 0.87
CA GLU A 251 15.53 30.56 1.21
C GLU A 251 16.39 30.12 0.03
N LEU A 252 15.79 29.47 -0.97
CA LEU A 252 16.49 29.00 -2.17
C LEU A 252 16.44 29.99 -3.35
N GLY A 253 16.03 31.25 -3.12
CA GLY A 253 16.07 32.29 -4.16
C GLY A 253 14.89 32.26 -5.16
N ALA A 254 13.85 31.50 -4.84
CA ALA A 254 12.62 31.40 -5.63
C ALA A 254 11.42 32.13 -4.99
N GLY A 255 11.62 32.88 -3.88
CA GLY A 255 10.55 33.52 -3.12
C GLY A 255 9.70 34.52 -3.93
N GLU A 256 10.30 35.24 -4.87
CA GLU A 256 9.58 36.09 -5.81
C GLU A 256 9.33 35.36 -7.13
N ALA A 257 8.07 35.32 -7.54
CA ALA A 257 7.66 34.77 -8.83
C ALA A 257 8.05 35.72 -9.97
N LEU A 258 8.59 35.15 -11.06
CA LEU A 258 8.78 35.92 -12.29
C LEU A 258 7.43 36.36 -12.87
N PRO A 259 7.35 37.55 -13.50
CA PRO A 259 6.16 37.96 -14.25
C PRO A 259 5.80 36.93 -15.31
N GLU A 260 4.51 36.80 -15.62
CA GLU A 260 4.02 35.80 -16.58
C GLU A 260 4.70 35.88 -17.96
N ALA A 261 5.02 37.09 -18.43
CA ALA A 261 5.72 37.31 -19.69
C ALA A 261 7.17 36.79 -19.72
N GLU A 262 7.77 36.54 -18.55
CA GLU A 262 9.13 35.99 -18.40
C GLU A 262 9.09 34.47 -18.11
N ARG A 263 7.89 33.88 -18.00
CA ARG A 263 7.70 32.43 -17.86
C ARG A 263 7.41 31.86 -19.25
N ASP A 264 8.47 31.49 -19.95
CA ASP A 264 8.47 31.17 -21.38
C ASP A 264 8.86 29.72 -21.70
N LEU A 265 9.01 28.87 -20.68
CA LEU A 265 9.46 27.49 -20.86
C LEU A 265 8.34 26.45 -20.68
N ILE A 266 8.34 25.45 -21.56
CA ILE A 266 7.72 24.14 -21.35
C ILE A 266 8.82 23.18 -20.91
N VAL A 267 8.86 22.84 -19.63
CA VAL A 267 9.88 21.97 -19.04
C VAL A 267 9.38 20.53 -19.02
N TYR A 268 10.01 19.64 -19.77
CA TYR A 268 9.77 18.21 -19.74
C TYR A 268 10.82 17.50 -18.88
N CYS A 269 10.41 16.96 -17.74
CA CYS A 269 11.27 16.18 -16.84
C CYS A 269 11.44 14.75 -17.37
N THR A 270 12.50 14.49 -18.13
CA THR A 270 12.77 13.15 -18.67
C THR A 270 13.14 12.16 -17.56
N ARG A 271 12.99 10.88 -17.88
CA ARG A 271 13.47 9.75 -17.08
C ARG A 271 14.44 8.86 -17.86
N ALA A 272 15.00 9.32 -18.99
CA ALA A 272 15.85 8.52 -19.87
C ALA A 272 17.01 7.81 -19.14
N HIS A 273 17.60 8.45 -18.11
CA HIS A 273 18.67 7.87 -17.28
C HIS A 273 18.19 7.26 -15.96
N ALA A 274 16.87 7.16 -15.73
CA ALA A 274 16.30 6.53 -14.56
C ALA A 274 16.10 5.02 -14.77
N SER A 275 16.07 4.26 -13.67
CA SER A 275 15.87 2.81 -13.70
C SER A 275 14.43 2.37 -13.97
N THR A 276 13.45 3.27 -13.89
CA THR A 276 12.02 2.95 -14.04
C THR A 276 11.23 4.10 -14.63
N ARG A 277 10.08 3.81 -15.24
CA ARG A 277 9.11 4.72 -15.84
C ARG A 277 9.72 5.62 -16.91
N LYS A 278 10.67 5.08 -17.68
CA LYS A 278 11.16 5.71 -18.91
C LYS A 278 9.99 5.83 -19.91
N VAL A 279 9.94 6.90 -20.70
CA VAL A 279 8.93 7.05 -21.74
C VAL A 279 9.47 6.42 -23.02
N ALA A 280 8.89 5.29 -23.44
CA ALA A 280 9.38 4.51 -24.57
C ALA A 280 9.28 5.27 -25.91
N ASN A 281 8.27 6.11 -26.07
CA ASN A 281 8.03 6.95 -27.24
C ASN A 281 8.37 8.43 -26.98
N GLU A 282 9.45 8.70 -26.25
CA GLU A 282 9.89 10.05 -25.88
C GLU A 282 10.26 10.92 -27.11
N GLU A 283 10.91 10.34 -28.12
CA GLU A 283 11.25 11.06 -29.36
C GLU A 283 9.99 11.56 -30.10
N GLU A 284 8.93 10.73 -30.14
CA GLU A 284 7.65 11.10 -30.71
C GLU A 284 7.01 12.25 -29.92
N LEU A 285 7.04 12.18 -28.59
CA LEU A 285 6.55 13.23 -27.70
C LEU A 285 7.21 14.58 -28.01
N LEU A 286 8.55 14.61 -27.98
CA LEU A 286 9.31 15.85 -28.17
C LEU A 286 9.07 16.44 -29.56
N SER A 287 9.12 15.61 -30.60
CA SER A 287 8.86 16.05 -31.98
C SER A 287 7.45 16.65 -32.15
N LYS A 288 6.44 16.05 -31.50
CA LYS A 288 5.06 16.53 -31.56
C LYS A 288 4.86 17.84 -30.79
N LEU A 289 5.52 18.00 -29.64
CA LEU A 289 5.48 19.24 -28.87
C LEU A 289 6.13 20.39 -29.62
N GLU A 290 7.33 20.20 -30.16
CA GLU A 290 8.04 21.22 -30.96
C GLU A 290 7.22 21.63 -32.20
N ALA A 291 6.57 20.66 -32.86
CA ALA A 291 5.72 20.94 -34.00
C ALA A 291 4.42 21.67 -33.63
N ALA A 292 3.82 21.35 -32.48
CA ALA A 292 2.57 21.96 -32.02
C ALA A 292 2.78 23.37 -31.44
N PHE A 293 3.95 23.62 -30.85
CA PHE A 293 4.27 24.85 -30.13
C PHE A 293 5.57 25.52 -30.65
N PRO A 294 5.63 25.92 -31.92
CA PRO A 294 6.87 26.44 -32.53
C PRO A 294 7.35 27.79 -31.97
N ASN A 295 6.52 28.46 -31.17
CA ASN A 295 6.86 29.72 -30.50
C ASN A 295 7.20 29.52 -29.01
N GLU A 296 7.13 28.30 -28.51
CA GLU A 296 7.44 27.96 -27.13
C GLU A 296 8.77 27.21 -27.08
N GLU A 297 9.58 27.47 -26.05
CA GLU A 297 10.82 26.74 -25.84
C GLU A 297 10.54 25.48 -25.02
N VAL A 298 10.71 24.31 -25.64
CA VAL A 298 10.62 23.01 -24.96
C VAL A 298 11.99 22.62 -24.42
N VAL A 299 12.12 22.55 -23.10
CA VAL A 299 13.37 22.19 -22.42
C VAL A 299 13.26 20.80 -21.83
N VAL A 300 14.18 19.91 -22.20
CA VAL A 300 14.31 18.58 -21.59
C VAL A 300 15.19 18.68 -20.35
N TYR A 301 14.57 18.53 -19.18
CA TYR A 301 15.25 18.49 -17.89
C TYR A 301 15.53 17.04 -17.46
N ASP A 302 16.80 16.75 -17.16
CA ASP A 302 17.23 15.45 -16.61
C ASP A 302 17.93 15.65 -15.25
N ASN A 303 19.02 16.42 -15.25
CA ASN A 303 19.76 16.79 -14.05
C ASN A 303 20.49 18.13 -14.25
N ILE A 304 20.45 18.99 -13.23
CA ILE A 304 21.29 20.19 -13.12
C ILE A 304 22.00 20.13 -11.78
N ASP A 305 23.33 20.27 -11.82
CA ASP A 305 24.15 20.14 -10.62
C ASP A 305 24.22 21.42 -9.79
N ASP A 306 24.13 22.59 -10.41
CA ASP A 306 24.09 23.88 -9.71
C ASP A 306 22.65 24.21 -9.28
N VAL A 307 22.43 24.40 -7.98
CA VAL A 307 21.08 24.65 -7.44
C VAL A 307 20.53 25.99 -7.90
N SER A 308 21.37 27.00 -8.14
CA SER A 308 20.91 28.31 -8.63
C SER A 308 20.44 28.21 -10.08
N GLU A 309 21.20 27.52 -10.94
CA GLU A 309 20.79 27.24 -12.33
C GLU A 309 19.49 26.42 -12.40
N LEU A 310 19.37 25.42 -11.51
CA LEU A 310 18.16 24.62 -11.36
C LEU A 310 16.95 25.49 -10.98
N VAL A 311 17.12 26.36 -9.98
CA VAL A 311 16.07 27.28 -9.54
C VAL A 311 15.69 28.24 -10.66
N ASP A 312 16.67 28.82 -11.36
CA ASP A 312 16.42 29.77 -12.46
C ASP A 312 15.67 29.12 -13.64
N LEU A 313 15.99 27.86 -13.98
CA LEU A 313 15.25 27.11 -15.00
C LEU A 313 13.77 26.99 -14.63
N PHE A 314 13.48 26.50 -13.42
CA PHE A 314 12.10 26.23 -13.01
C PHE A 314 11.31 27.50 -12.68
N LYS A 315 11.95 28.62 -12.34
CA LYS A 315 11.30 29.93 -12.21
C LYS A 315 10.69 30.43 -13.53
N ARG A 316 11.30 30.08 -14.66
CA ARG A 316 10.80 30.41 -16.02
C ARG A 316 9.74 29.43 -16.53
N ALA A 317 9.42 28.37 -15.78
CA ALA A 317 8.48 27.36 -16.24
C ALA A 317 7.03 27.88 -16.27
N LYS A 318 6.43 27.84 -17.45
CA LYS A 318 4.99 28.02 -17.68
C LYS A 318 4.24 26.70 -17.59
N VAL A 319 4.86 25.65 -18.12
CA VAL A 319 4.39 24.26 -18.01
C VAL A 319 5.55 23.41 -17.50
N ILE A 320 5.28 22.57 -16.51
CA ILE A 320 6.18 21.50 -16.06
C ILE A 320 5.47 20.19 -16.33
N MET A 321 6.11 19.26 -17.02
CA MET A 321 5.47 17.99 -17.34
C MET A 321 6.44 16.82 -17.29
N GLY A 322 5.91 15.62 -17.12
CA GLY A 322 6.69 14.40 -17.25
C GLY A 322 6.13 13.20 -16.50
N PRO A 323 6.77 12.05 -16.67
CA PRO A 323 6.46 10.85 -15.92
C PRO A 323 6.63 11.02 -14.40
N HIS A 324 5.72 10.42 -13.61
CA HIS A 324 5.79 10.44 -12.15
C HIS A 324 7.21 10.17 -11.63
N GLY A 325 7.80 11.14 -10.93
CA GLY A 325 9.16 11.01 -10.42
C GLY A 325 9.74 12.29 -9.83
N ALA A 326 10.88 12.15 -9.14
CA ALA A 326 11.44 13.21 -8.32
C ALA A 326 11.86 14.48 -9.09
N GLY A 327 12.08 14.42 -10.41
CA GLY A 327 12.31 15.62 -11.23
C GLY A 327 11.14 16.61 -11.18
N LEU A 328 9.90 16.14 -11.01
CA LEU A 328 8.73 17.02 -10.85
C LEU A 328 8.74 17.79 -9.52
N SER A 329 9.55 17.41 -8.53
CA SER A 329 9.62 18.13 -7.23
C SER A 329 10.13 19.56 -7.36
N HIS A 330 10.84 19.87 -8.45
CA HIS A 330 11.33 21.21 -8.75
C HIS A 330 10.22 22.20 -9.13
N MET A 331 8.97 21.73 -9.27
CA MET A 331 7.79 22.59 -9.25
C MET A 331 7.74 23.50 -8.00
N LEU A 332 8.44 23.14 -6.92
CA LEU A 332 8.67 23.98 -5.74
C LEU A 332 9.18 25.39 -6.09
N PHE A 333 9.99 25.52 -7.15
CA PHE A 333 10.59 26.79 -7.56
C PHE A 333 9.75 27.57 -8.57
N ALA A 334 8.77 26.93 -9.19
CA ALA A 334 7.94 27.54 -10.22
C ALA A 334 6.84 28.43 -9.63
N ALA A 335 6.50 29.51 -10.32
CA ALA A 335 5.51 30.49 -9.86
C ALA A 335 4.10 29.89 -9.61
N PRO A 336 3.29 30.51 -8.73
CA PRO A 336 1.84 30.27 -8.72
C PRO A 336 1.23 30.42 -10.12
N GLY A 337 0.26 29.58 -10.43
CA GLY A 337 -0.38 29.51 -11.74
C GLY A 337 0.42 28.76 -12.82
N THR A 338 1.62 28.24 -12.53
CA THR A 338 2.31 27.31 -13.45
C THR A 338 1.47 26.03 -13.61
N HIS A 339 1.37 25.53 -14.85
CA HIS A 339 0.68 24.26 -15.13
C HIS A 339 1.62 23.08 -14.90
N VAL A 340 1.12 22.02 -14.26
CA VAL A 340 1.89 20.81 -13.93
C VAL A 340 1.17 19.61 -14.52
N LEU A 341 1.76 18.98 -15.53
CA LEU A 341 1.20 17.80 -16.20
C LEU A 341 1.96 16.54 -15.83
N GLU A 342 1.36 15.73 -14.97
CA GLU A 342 1.95 14.47 -14.53
C GLU A 342 1.46 13.28 -15.38
N PHE A 343 2.39 12.48 -15.90
CA PHE A 343 2.06 11.18 -16.49
C PHE A 343 2.00 10.14 -15.37
N GLN A 344 0.79 9.85 -14.94
CA GLN A 344 0.49 9.08 -13.75
C GLN A 344 0.12 7.64 -14.10
N PHE A 345 0.67 6.68 -13.36
CA PHE A 345 0.28 5.29 -13.48
C PHE A 345 -1.04 5.02 -12.76
N MET A 346 -1.83 4.04 -13.21
CA MET A 346 -3.22 3.91 -12.77
C MET A 346 -3.45 3.03 -11.54
N ARG A 347 -2.47 2.22 -11.15
CA ARG A 347 -2.59 1.33 -9.98
C ARG A 347 -1.92 1.96 -8.77
N ASP A 348 -2.73 2.25 -7.74
CA ASP A 348 -2.32 2.84 -6.47
C ASP A 348 -1.41 4.09 -6.66
N PRO A 349 -1.85 5.11 -7.42
CA PRO A 349 -1.04 6.29 -7.69
C PRO A 349 -0.76 7.14 -6.44
N PRO A 350 0.50 7.52 -6.19
CA PRO A 350 0.83 8.51 -5.17
C PRO A 350 0.53 9.92 -5.70
N MET A 351 -0.56 10.51 -5.20
CA MET A 351 -1.06 11.83 -5.61
C MET A 351 -0.28 13.01 -4.99
N MET A 352 1.03 12.83 -4.79
CA MET A 352 1.90 13.77 -4.08
C MET A 352 2.14 15.09 -4.82
N PHE A 353 2.24 15.05 -6.16
CA PHE A 353 2.38 16.26 -6.96
C PHE A 353 1.07 17.05 -7.09
N TRP A 354 -0.09 16.38 -7.01
CA TRP A 354 -1.38 17.04 -6.85
C TRP A 354 -1.46 17.85 -5.56
N HIS A 355 -1.00 17.27 -4.45
CA HIS A 355 -0.87 17.99 -3.17
C HIS A 355 0.09 19.18 -3.29
N LEU A 356 1.29 18.97 -3.83
CA LEU A 356 2.28 20.03 -4.00
C LEU A 356 1.76 21.19 -4.86
N ALA A 357 1.10 20.89 -5.98
CA ALA A 357 0.53 21.90 -6.85
C ALA A 357 -0.48 22.79 -6.10
N ALA A 358 -1.41 22.19 -5.36
CA ALA A 358 -2.38 22.94 -4.58
C ALA A 358 -1.73 23.75 -3.43
N ALA A 359 -0.71 23.19 -2.79
CA ALA A 359 0.05 23.88 -1.75
C ALA A 359 0.76 25.13 -2.32
N LEU A 360 1.28 25.04 -3.56
CA LEU A 360 2.02 26.09 -4.27
C LEU A 360 1.15 26.99 -5.17
N ASP A 361 -0.18 26.80 -5.14
CA ASP A 361 -1.16 27.51 -5.97
C ASP A 361 -0.90 27.38 -7.49
N GLN A 362 -0.60 26.14 -7.91
CA GLN A 362 -0.33 25.73 -9.29
C GLN A 362 -1.48 24.89 -9.85
N ASP A 363 -1.59 24.82 -11.18
CA ASP A 363 -2.67 24.11 -11.86
C ASP A 363 -2.24 22.68 -12.23
N TYR A 364 -2.77 21.71 -11.50
CA TYR A 364 -2.40 20.30 -11.65
C TYR A 364 -3.27 19.57 -12.67
N TRP A 365 -2.60 18.93 -13.61
CA TRP A 365 -3.18 18.09 -14.64
C TRP A 365 -2.64 16.66 -14.55
N LEU A 366 -3.55 15.70 -14.71
CA LEU A 366 -3.24 14.28 -14.65
C LEU A 366 -3.50 13.64 -16.00
N LEU A 367 -2.44 13.09 -16.59
CA LEU A 367 -2.51 12.17 -17.71
C LEU A 367 -2.49 10.73 -17.17
N PRO A 368 -3.61 9.97 -17.25
CA PRO A 368 -3.59 8.57 -16.87
C PRO A 368 -2.87 7.76 -17.95
N VAL A 369 -1.79 7.06 -17.59
CA VAL A 369 -1.04 6.20 -18.50
C VAL A 369 -1.60 4.78 -18.41
N PRO A 370 -2.26 4.28 -19.48
CA PRO A 370 -2.89 2.96 -19.48
C PRO A 370 -1.86 1.85 -19.25
N SER A 371 -2.22 0.83 -18.46
CA SER A 371 -1.34 -0.31 -18.10
C SER A 371 -0.04 0.05 -17.38
N ALA A 372 0.17 1.30 -16.99
CA ALA A 372 1.37 1.68 -16.26
C ALA A 372 1.24 1.40 -14.77
N TRP A 373 2.39 1.13 -14.13
CA TRP A 373 2.50 0.87 -12.70
C TRP A 373 3.87 1.31 -12.18
N TRP A 374 4.01 1.43 -10.85
CA TRP A 374 5.10 2.17 -10.24
C TRP A 374 6.51 1.68 -10.61
N MET A 375 6.80 0.37 -10.59
CA MET A 375 8.17 -0.14 -10.88
C MET A 375 8.35 -0.60 -12.32
N GLN A 376 7.46 -0.22 -13.24
CA GLN A 376 7.66 -0.53 -14.64
C GLN A 376 8.96 0.10 -15.15
N GLU A 377 9.74 -0.63 -15.95
CA GLU A 377 10.98 -0.09 -16.53
C GLU A 377 10.67 1.04 -17.53
N GLU A 378 9.81 0.75 -18.50
CA GLU A 378 9.40 1.68 -19.57
C GLU A 378 7.90 1.66 -19.74
N MET A 379 7.31 2.81 -20.04
CA MET A 379 5.90 2.97 -20.35
C MET A 379 5.73 3.76 -21.64
N THR A 380 4.66 3.47 -22.38
CA THR A 380 4.29 4.19 -23.60
C THR A 380 3.13 5.10 -23.28
N ILE A 381 3.20 6.37 -23.68
CA ILE A 381 2.21 7.39 -23.32
C ILE A 381 1.36 7.80 -24.53
N PRO A 382 0.12 8.28 -24.29
CA PRO A 382 -0.71 8.89 -25.33
C PRO A 382 -0.21 10.30 -25.71
N VAL A 383 0.75 10.38 -26.63
CA VAL A 383 1.40 11.65 -27.04
C VAL A 383 0.39 12.71 -27.52
N GLU A 384 -0.61 12.30 -28.29
CA GLU A 384 -1.62 13.23 -28.80
C GLU A 384 -2.50 13.85 -27.70
N GLU A 385 -2.72 13.11 -26.61
CA GLU A 385 -3.44 13.61 -25.43
C GLU A 385 -2.58 14.62 -24.67
N VAL A 386 -1.26 14.37 -24.55
CA VAL A 386 -0.32 15.33 -23.96
C VAL A 386 -0.35 16.66 -24.72
N VAL A 387 -0.27 16.61 -26.05
CA VAL A 387 -0.33 17.81 -26.89
C VAL A 387 -1.67 18.54 -26.72
N ASP A 388 -2.78 17.80 -26.63
CA ASP A 388 -4.09 18.40 -26.42
C ASP A 388 -4.23 19.06 -25.04
N MET A 389 -3.68 18.45 -23.99
CA MET A 389 -3.68 19.01 -22.63
C MET A 389 -2.81 20.28 -22.57
N VAL A 390 -1.61 20.26 -23.14
CA VAL A 390 -0.75 21.46 -23.21
C VAL A 390 -1.40 22.56 -24.05
N THR A 391 -2.09 22.20 -25.14
CA THR A 391 -2.86 23.18 -25.93
C THR A 391 -3.95 23.83 -25.09
N ALA A 392 -4.65 23.08 -24.25
CA ALA A 392 -5.69 23.61 -23.37
C ALA A 392 -5.11 24.52 -22.27
N MET A 393 -3.96 24.17 -21.70
CA MET A 393 -3.24 24.99 -20.71
C MET A 393 -2.82 26.34 -21.28
N LEU A 394 -2.33 26.35 -22.53
CA LEU A 394 -1.82 27.56 -23.18
C LEU A 394 -2.90 28.36 -23.91
N ALA A 395 -4.14 27.87 -23.96
CA ALA A 395 -5.25 28.54 -24.62
C ALA A 395 -5.78 29.71 -23.75
N GLY A 396 -5.89 30.91 -24.35
CA GLY A 396 -6.61 32.03 -23.74
C GLY A 396 -8.15 31.89 -23.79
N GLU A 397 -8.87 32.91 -23.32
CA GLU A 397 -10.34 32.93 -23.38
C GLU A 397 -10.84 32.80 -24.83
N GLY A 398 -11.36 31.61 -25.17
CA GLY A 398 -11.77 31.28 -26.54
C GLY A 398 -13.04 32.00 -27.01
N SER A 399 -13.13 32.24 -28.32
CA SER A 399 -14.30 32.81 -29.00
C SER A 399 -15.58 32.00 -28.76
N ARG A 400 -16.73 32.69 -28.68
CA ARG A 400 -18.07 32.10 -28.54
C ARG A 400 -18.53 31.31 -29.77
N ASP A 401 -17.87 31.50 -30.92
CA ASP A 401 -18.21 30.86 -32.20
C ASP A 401 -17.32 29.63 -32.51
N ALA A 402 -16.66 29.06 -31.50
CA ALA A 402 -15.80 27.90 -31.66
C ALA A 402 -16.59 26.58 -31.64
N CYS A 403 -16.18 25.62 -32.48
CA CYS A 403 -16.68 24.25 -32.37
C CYS A 403 -16.37 23.69 -30.99
N PRO A 404 -17.35 23.09 -30.29
CA PRO A 404 -17.15 22.57 -28.94
C PRO A 404 -16.23 21.36 -28.94
N ALA A 405 -15.69 21.04 -27.76
CA ALA A 405 -15.07 19.76 -27.51
C ALA A 405 -16.03 18.61 -27.90
N GLY A 406 -15.49 17.52 -28.41
CA GLY A 406 -16.25 16.42 -29.00
C GLY A 406 -16.56 16.60 -30.49
N SER A 407 -16.13 17.71 -31.11
CA SER A 407 -16.34 17.94 -32.54
C SER A 407 -15.09 18.45 -33.24
N LYS A 408 -14.94 18.07 -34.51
CA LYS A 408 -13.94 18.67 -35.42
C LYS A 408 -14.57 19.82 -36.21
N ARG A 409 -13.77 20.84 -36.51
CA ARG A 409 -14.17 21.96 -37.36
C ARG A 409 -13.87 21.67 -38.82
N LEU A 410 -14.89 21.77 -39.67
CA LEU A 410 -14.78 21.62 -41.12
C LEU A 410 -14.32 22.92 -41.79
N ALA A 411 -13.87 22.82 -43.04
CA ALA A 411 -13.36 23.95 -43.82
C ALA A 411 -14.42 25.05 -44.08
N ASP A 412 -15.71 24.69 -44.06
CA ASP A 412 -16.83 25.62 -44.17
C ASP A 412 -17.21 26.28 -42.83
N GLY A 413 -16.49 25.95 -41.76
CA GLY A 413 -16.71 26.47 -40.41
C GLY A 413 -17.75 25.70 -39.59
N THR A 414 -18.39 24.67 -40.14
CA THR A 414 -19.34 23.83 -39.40
C THR A 414 -18.63 22.83 -38.48
N CYS A 415 -19.36 22.30 -37.50
CA CYS A 415 -18.84 21.36 -36.51
C CYS A 415 -19.42 19.97 -36.74
N GLU A 416 -18.56 18.97 -36.88
CA GLU A 416 -18.95 17.56 -37.03
C GLU A 416 -18.57 16.81 -35.76
N ALA A 417 -19.53 16.12 -35.14
CA ALA A 417 -19.31 15.34 -33.94
C ALA A 417 -18.31 14.19 -34.20
N CYS A 418 -17.46 13.90 -33.23
CA CYS A 418 -16.49 12.83 -33.37
C CYS A 418 -17.17 11.47 -33.33
N PRO A 419 -16.95 10.59 -34.32
CA PRO A 419 -17.54 9.26 -34.31
C PRO A 419 -17.03 8.45 -33.11
N ALA A 420 -17.83 7.46 -32.68
CA ALA A 420 -17.45 6.55 -31.62
C ALA A 420 -16.06 5.93 -31.88
N GLY A 421 -15.24 5.87 -30.83
CA GLY A 421 -13.84 5.46 -30.86
C GLY A 421 -12.83 6.56 -31.19
N THR A 422 -13.31 7.79 -31.40
CA THR A 422 -12.48 8.98 -31.58
C THR A 422 -12.91 10.09 -30.62
N TYR A 423 -12.03 11.08 -30.42
CA TYR A 423 -12.28 12.21 -29.55
C TYR A 423 -11.73 13.53 -30.12
N ALA A 424 -12.19 14.65 -29.57
CA ALA A 424 -11.62 15.96 -29.79
C ALA A 424 -11.71 16.79 -28.49
N PHE A 425 -10.59 17.00 -27.81
CA PHE A 425 -10.60 17.65 -26.50
C PHE A 425 -10.68 19.18 -26.58
N ASN A 426 -9.88 19.76 -27.48
CA ASN A 426 -9.81 21.20 -27.64
C ASN A 426 -10.97 21.74 -28.48
N LYS A 427 -11.40 22.97 -28.19
CA LYS A 427 -12.32 23.71 -29.07
C LYS A 427 -11.67 23.90 -30.43
N ASN A 428 -12.47 23.91 -31.49
CA ASN A 428 -12.00 24.03 -32.89
C ASN A 428 -10.95 22.98 -33.29
N SER A 429 -10.97 21.78 -32.68
CA SER A 429 -10.10 20.68 -33.10
C SER A 429 -10.23 20.45 -34.61
N ALA A 430 -9.11 20.30 -35.31
CA ALA A 430 -9.11 20.09 -36.76
C ALA A 430 -9.49 18.65 -37.14
N ILE A 431 -9.31 17.70 -36.21
CA ILE A 431 -9.47 16.27 -36.44
C ILE A 431 -10.03 15.60 -35.17
N CYS A 432 -10.81 14.54 -35.38
CA CYS A 432 -11.16 13.60 -34.31
C CYS A 432 -10.07 12.54 -34.23
N LYS A 433 -9.33 12.51 -33.12
CA LYS A 433 -8.20 11.60 -32.92
C LYS A 433 -8.69 10.25 -32.41
N PRO A 434 -8.12 9.12 -32.85
CA PRO A 434 -8.50 7.80 -32.33
C PRO A 434 -8.13 7.68 -30.85
N CYS A 435 -8.91 6.91 -30.09
CA CYS A 435 -8.54 6.60 -28.71
C CYS A 435 -7.26 5.78 -28.65
N TYR A 436 -6.36 6.19 -27.75
CA TYR A 436 -5.14 5.47 -27.45
C TYR A 436 -5.43 4.07 -26.90
N GLU A 437 -4.49 3.14 -27.07
CA GLU A 437 -4.66 1.78 -26.58
C GLU A 437 -4.89 1.73 -25.06
N GLY A 438 -5.72 0.80 -24.61
CA GLY A 438 -6.20 0.74 -23.23
C GLY A 438 -7.34 1.73 -22.93
N ARG A 439 -7.76 2.54 -23.90
CA ARG A 439 -8.83 3.53 -23.76
C ARG A 439 -9.92 3.35 -24.81
N PHE A 440 -11.08 3.96 -24.56
CA PHE A 440 -12.23 3.88 -25.45
C PHE A 440 -13.13 5.13 -25.41
N ALA A 441 -13.87 5.36 -26.49
CA ALA A 441 -14.93 6.38 -26.55
C ALA A 441 -16.21 5.76 -27.12
N PHE A 442 -17.19 5.46 -26.27
CA PHE A 442 -18.40 4.76 -26.69
C PHE A 442 -19.39 5.65 -27.46
N GLU A 443 -19.46 6.93 -27.11
CA GLU A 443 -20.46 7.85 -27.62
C GLU A 443 -19.92 8.69 -28.80
N GLU A 444 -20.80 9.01 -29.74
CA GLU A 444 -20.53 10.07 -30.72
C GLU A 444 -20.45 11.42 -30.01
N GLY A 445 -19.54 12.29 -30.43
CA GLY A 445 -19.31 13.58 -29.79
C GLY A 445 -18.43 13.51 -28.55
N SER A 446 -17.67 12.43 -28.35
CA SER A 446 -16.80 12.29 -27.16
C SER A 446 -15.67 13.32 -27.15
N ALA A 447 -15.56 14.10 -26.08
CA ALA A 447 -14.46 15.06 -25.89
C ALA A 447 -13.15 14.39 -25.46
N ALA A 448 -13.21 13.21 -24.86
CA ALA A 448 -12.06 12.46 -24.38
C ALA A 448 -12.33 10.95 -24.41
N CYS A 449 -11.26 10.16 -24.35
CA CYS A 449 -11.35 8.71 -24.20
C CYS A 449 -11.31 8.31 -22.72
N ARG A 450 -12.13 7.33 -22.35
CA ARG A 450 -12.17 6.73 -21.02
C ARG A 450 -11.17 5.58 -20.90
N THR A 451 -10.59 5.40 -19.73
CA THR A 451 -9.67 4.29 -19.46
C THR A 451 -10.45 2.98 -19.26
N CYS A 452 -10.00 1.88 -19.85
CA CYS A 452 -10.64 0.59 -19.62
C CYS A 452 -10.49 0.15 -18.15
N PRO A 453 -11.58 -0.28 -17.48
CA PRO A 453 -11.50 -0.78 -16.12
C PRO A 453 -10.75 -2.11 -16.05
N THR A 454 -10.43 -2.54 -14.83
CA THR A 454 -9.94 -3.90 -14.58
C THR A 454 -10.88 -4.95 -15.17
N ASP A 455 -10.37 -6.15 -15.43
CA ASP A 455 -11.08 -7.25 -16.12
C ASP A 455 -11.37 -7.02 -17.62
N THR A 456 -10.96 -5.89 -18.18
CA THR A 456 -11.18 -5.56 -19.60
C THR A 456 -9.92 -5.02 -20.28
N TYR A 457 -9.87 -5.05 -21.60
CA TYR A 457 -8.79 -4.48 -22.42
C TYR A 457 -9.32 -3.85 -23.71
N ALA A 458 -8.54 -2.97 -24.35
CA ALA A 458 -8.85 -2.42 -25.67
C ALA A 458 -7.59 -2.05 -26.48
N GLN A 459 -7.56 -2.31 -27.78
CA GLN A 459 -6.52 -1.79 -28.69
C GLN A 459 -6.89 -0.39 -29.22
N GLY A 460 -7.52 0.43 -28.37
CA GLY A 460 -8.23 1.64 -28.78
C GLY A 460 -9.65 1.33 -29.29
N GLY A 461 -10.33 2.36 -29.79
CA GLY A 461 -11.67 2.24 -30.38
C GLY A 461 -12.83 2.60 -29.44
N ASN A 462 -14.00 2.01 -29.65
CA ASN A 462 -15.25 2.49 -29.04
C ASN A 462 -15.71 1.70 -27.80
N MET A 463 -15.08 0.58 -27.45
CA MET A 463 -15.45 -0.18 -26.25
C MET A 463 -14.30 -1.04 -25.72
N CYS A 464 -14.36 -1.38 -24.43
CA CYS A 464 -13.49 -2.38 -23.83
C CYS A 464 -14.03 -3.79 -24.03
N VAL A 465 -13.14 -4.74 -24.28
CA VAL A 465 -13.41 -6.17 -24.40
C VAL A 465 -13.10 -6.86 -23.09
N ARG A 466 -13.98 -7.76 -22.63
CA ARG A 466 -13.72 -8.55 -21.41
C ARG A 466 -12.54 -9.51 -21.60
N CYS A 467 -11.76 -9.68 -20.55
CA CYS A 467 -10.74 -10.71 -20.50
C CYS A 467 -11.34 -12.13 -20.72
N PRO A 468 -10.56 -13.07 -21.30
CA PRO A 468 -11.00 -14.45 -21.43
C PRO A 468 -11.34 -15.10 -20.07
N ARG A 469 -12.16 -16.15 -20.09
CA ARG A 469 -12.64 -16.84 -18.88
C ARG A 469 -11.49 -17.17 -17.91
N GLU A 470 -11.70 -16.90 -16.62
CA GLU A 470 -10.74 -17.13 -15.51
C GLU A 470 -9.46 -16.27 -15.54
N LYS A 471 -9.37 -15.31 -16.46
CA LYS A 471 -8.30 -14.30 -16.51
C LYS A 471 -8.86 -12.91 -16.22
N ILE A 472 -8.03 -12.07 -15.61
CA ILE A 472 -8.35 -10.68 -15.34
C ILE A 472 -7.17 -9.75 -15.66
N ALA A 473 -7.50 -8.54 -16.08
CA ALA A 473 -6.57 -7.43 -16.25
C ALA A 473 -6.48 -6.71 -14.89
N TRP A 474 -5.36 -6.87 -14.20
CA TRP A 474 -5.16 -6.35 -12.83
C TRP A 474 -4.80 -4.86 -12.79
N ILE A 475 -4.47 -4.27 -13.95
CA ILE A 475 -4.09 -2.87 -14.07
C ILE A 475 -5.10 -2.20 -15.01
N PRO A 476 -5.71 -1.07 -14.60
CA PRO A 476 -6.55 -0.28 -15.49
C PRO A 476 -5.84 0.09 -16.79
N GLY A 477 -6.60 0.11 -17.88
CA GLY A 477 -6.09 0.48 -19.18
C GLY A 477 -5.34 -0.63 -19.91
N SER A 478 -5.68 -1.90 -19.66
CA SER A 478 -5.09 -3.01 -20.41
C SER A 478 -5.32 -2.86 -21.92
N ASN A 479 -4.26 -3.03 -22.72
CA ASN A 479 -4.33 -2.83 -24.18
C ASN A 479 -4.44 -4.11 -24.99
N SER A 480 -4.14 -5.27 -24.40
CA SER A 480 -4.11 -6.54 -25.12
C SER A 480 -4.65 -7.70 -24.27
N PRO A 481 -5.10 -8.80 -24.91
CA PRO A 481 -5.53 -9.99 -24.18
C PRO A 481 -4.39 -10.70 -23.43
N ASP A 482 -3.13 -10.41 -23.76
CA ASP A 482 -1.96 -10.99 -23.09
C ASP A 482 -1.74 -10.40 -21.69
N GLN A 483 -2.27 -9.20 -21.43
CA GLN A 483 -2.31 -8.58 -20.11
C GLN A 483 -3.42 -9.17 -19.21
N CYS A 484 -4.31 -10.00 -19.77
CA CYS A 484 -5.27 -10.77 -18.99
C CYS A 484 -4.60 -12.03 -18.43
N LEU A 485 -4.36 -12.03 -17.12
CA LEU A 485 -3.66 -13.08 -16.40
C LEU A 485 -4.60 -13.82 -15.45
N THR A 486 -4.39 -15.12 -15.29
CA THR A 486 -4.99 -15.87 -14.16
C THR A 486 -4.39 -15.39 -12.83
N TYR A 487 -5.07 -15.65 -11.72
CA TYR A 487 -4.54 -15.33 -10.37
C TYR A 487 -3.12 -15.89 -10.16
N ASN A 488 -2.87 -17.14 -10.57
CA ASN A 488 -1.56 -17.76 -10.42
C ASN A 488 -0.48 -17.12 -11.31
N GLN A 489 -0.83 -16.72 -12.54
CA GLN A 489 0.08 -16.00 -13.43
C GLN A 489 0.42 -14.62 -12.89
N HIS A 490 -0.57 -13.89 -12.34
CA HIS A 490 -0.32 -12.61 -11.70
C HIS A 490 0.53 -12.75 -10.45
N LYS A 491 0.25 -13.76 -9.61
CA LYS A 491 1.03 -14.08 -8.43
C LYS A 491 2.48 -14.45 -8.79
N ALA A 492 2.69 -15.16 -9.89
CA ALA A 492 4.03 -15.48 -10.40
C ALA A 492 4.76 -14.20 -10.87
N LEU A 493 4.08 -13.29 -11.57
CA LEU A 493 4.65 -12.00 -11.99
C LEU A 493 5.07 -11.16 -10.78
N LEU A 494 4.23 -11.07 -9.74
CA LEU A 494 4.58 -10.36 -8.49
C LEU A 494 5.74 -11.00 -7.71
N ARG A 495 6.09 -12.25 -8.03
CA ARG A 495 7.20 -13.00 -7.43
C ARG A 495 8.47 -12.97 -8.28
N ASP A 496 8.43 -12.33 -9.45
CA ASP A 496 9.59 -12.17 -10.31
C ASP A 496 10.71 -11.46 -9.55
N ILE A 497 11.90 -12.07 -9.58
CA ILE A 497 13.08 -11.59 -8.86
C ILE A 497 13.55 -10.24 -9.43
N SER A 498 13.36 -9.97 -10.72
CA SER A 498 13.72 -8.68 -11.33
C SER A 498 12.98 -7.50 -10.69
N LEU A 499 11.69 -7.67 -10.41
CA LEU A 499 10.83 -6.76 -9.68
C LEU A 499 11.33 -6.52 -8.23
N ASN A 500 11.69 -7.60 -7.54
CA ASN A 500 12.25 -7.53 -6.18
C ASN A 500 13.64 -6.87 -6.14
N LEU A 501 14.48 -7.10 -7.15
CA LEU A 501 15.80 -6.48 -7.30
C LEU A 501 15.70 -4.97 -7.57
N GLN A 502 14.75 -4.55 -8.42
CA GLN A 502 14.49 -3.13 -8.65
C GLN A 502 13.96 -2.44 -7.39
N MET A 503 13.11 -3.11 -6.60
CA MET A 503 12.67 -2.60 -5.29
C MET A 503 13.84 -2.43 -4.32
N LEU A 504 14.74 -3.41 -4.23
CA LEU A 504 15.93 -3.35 -3.38
C LEU A 504 16.79 -2.10 -3.66
N GLN A 505 16.90 -1.66 -4.92
CA GLN A 505 17.63 -0.44 -5.28
C GLN A 505 17.02 0.85 -4.69
N LYS A 506 15.72 0.86 -4.39
CA LYS A 506 15.01 2.02 -3.82
C LYS A 506 14.99 2.01 -2.28
N LEU A 507 15.33 0.88 -1.66
CA LEU A 507 15.30 0.72 -0.20
C LEU A 507 16.49 1.39 0.49
N SER A 508 16.29 1.79 1.75
CA SER A 508 17.37 2.29 2.60
C SER A 508 18.47 1.24 2.77
N PRO A 509 19.71 1.59 3.16
CA PRO A 509 20.78 0.62 3.41
C PRO A 509 20.39 -0.51 4.40
N ARG A 510 19.61 -0.20 5.44
CA ARG A 510 19.10 -1.20 6.40
C ARG A 510 18.08 -2.13 5.77
N SER A 511 17.07 -1.59 5.08
CA SER A 511 16.09 -2.41 4.36
C SER A 511 16.76 -3.25 3.27
N ARG A 512 17.74 -2.70 2.56
CA ARG A 512 18.60 -3.46 1.64
C ARG A 512 19.29 -4.63 2.31
N MET A 513 19.84 -4.48 3.52
CA MET A 513 20.48 -5.59 4.25
C MET A 513 19.49 -6.64 4.75
N VAL A 514 18.34 -6.23 5.27
CA VAL A 514 17.29 -7.16 5.77
C VAL A 514 16.66 -7.92 4.60
N SER A 515 16.31 -7.22 3.53
CA SER A 515 15.75 -7.82 2.31
C SER A 515 16.81 -8.61 1.51
N ARG A 516 18.10 -8.23 1.55
CA ARG A 516 19.22 -9.04 1.03
C ARG A 516 19.32 -10.37 1.76
N ARG A 517 19.20 -10.38 3.09
CA ARG A 517 19.19 -11.61 3.88
C ARG A 517 18.00 -12.50 3.53
N ALA A 518 16.80 -11.92 3.42
CA ALA A 518 15.60 -12.64 3.01
C ALA A 518 15.71 -13.22 1.59
N LEU A 519 16.31 -12.47 0.65
CA LEU A 519 16.54 -12.93 -0.72
C LEU A 519 17.58 -14.07 -0.76
N ILE A 520 18.70 -13.96 -0.05
CA ILE A 520 19.73 -15.01 0.05
C ILE A 520 19.17 -16.29 0.70
N GLU A 521 18.38 -16.16 1.77
CA GLU A 521 17.73 -17.29 2.44
C GLU A 521 16.73 -17.98 1.50
N ALA A 522 15.94 -17.22 0.72
CA ALA A 522 15.03 -17.74 -0.29
C ALA A 522 15.74 -18.43 -1.48
N THR A 523 16.87 -17.89 -1.95
CA THR A 523 17.61 -18.46 -3.10
C THR A 523 18.51 -19.64 -2.72
N THR A 524 18.96 -19.74 -1.47
CA THR A 524 19.95 -20.73 -1.03
C THR A 524 19.32 -21.94 -0.33
N TYR A 525 18.21 -21.75 0.38
CA TYR A 525 17.66 -22.77 1.28
C TYR A 525 16.19 -23.14 1.01
N GLY A 526 15.52 -22.50 0.05
CA GLY A 526 14.13 -22.83 -0.31
C GLY A 526 13.08 -22.51 0.77
N GLU A 527 13.43 -21.73 1.80
CA GLU A 527 12.50 -21.23 2.81
C GLU A 527 12.47 -19.69 2.81
N PRO A 528 11.29 -19.05 2.67
CA PRO A 528 11.20 -17.60 2.80
C PRO A 528 10.90 -17.20 4.25
N ASN A 529 11.66 -16.23 4.76
CA ASN A 529 11.08 -15.23 5.64
C ASN A 529 10.73 -13.99 4.82
N ALA A 530 9.43 -13.71 4.78
CA ALA A 530 8.75 -12.44 4.54
C ALA A 530 9.16 -11.60 3.30
N TYR A 531 8.22 -11.59 2.35
CA TYR A 531 7.86 -10.41 1.57
C TYR A 531 7.59 -9.24 2.54
N VAL A 532 8.39 -8.17 2.50
CA VAL A 532 8.09 -6.92 3.22
C VAL A 532 7.30 -6.04 2.25
N ASP A 533 6.00 -6.29 2.18
CA ASP A 533 5.04 -5.28 1.76
C ASP A 533 5.13 -4.11 2.75
N GLY A 534 5.22 -2.89 2.22
CA GLY A 534 5.18 -1.66 3.01
C GLY A 534 3.86 -1.42 3.76
N ASN A 535 2.86 -2.27 3.55
CA ASN A 535 1.57 -2.31 4.23
C ASN A 535 1.40 -3.67 4.91
N GLY A 536 1.51 -3.69 6.24
CA GLY A 536 1.53 -4.91 7.04
C GLY A 536 0.34 -5.85 6.84
N ILE A 537 0.53 -6.92 6.06
CA ILE A 537 -0.27 -8.14 6.13
C ILE A 537 0.24 -8.96 7.33
N PRO A 538 -0.61 -9.35 8.30
CA PRO A 538 -0.19 -10.17 9.43
C PRO A 538 0.29 -11.57 8.98
N GLU A 539 1.35 -12.09 9.61
CA GLU A 539 1.95 -13.42 9.35
C GLU A 539 0.96 -14.60 9.38
N SER A 540 -0.25 -14.43 9.91
CA SER A 540 -1.26 -15.48 10.02
C SER A 540 -1.91 -15.92 8.69
N GLU A 541 -1.69 -15.18 7.60
CA GLU A 541 -2.18 -15.55 6.25
C GLU A 541 -1.24 -16.50 5.48
N MET A 542 -0.07 -16.83 6.03
CA MET A 542 0.88 -17.76 5.43
C MET A 542 0.51 -19.22 5.70
N ASN A 543 -0.37 -19.80 4.88
CA ASN A 543 -0.37 -21.26 4.66
C ASN A 543 0.82 -21.60 3.75
N VAL A 544 2.00 -21.79 4.33
CA VAL A 544 3.17 -22.34 3.64
C VAL A 544 2.92 -23.84 3.41
N THR A 545 2.34 -24.17 2.26
CA THR A 545 2.61 -25.46 1.62
C THR A 545 3.88 -25.29 0.78
N ALA A 546 4.84 -26.20 0.95
CA ALA A 546 6.16 -26.29 0.32
C ALA A 546 6.36 -25.38 -0.91
N PHE A 547 7.34 -24.48 -0.79
CA PHE A 547 7.81 -23.61 -1.86
C PHE A 547 8.79 -24.41 -2.73
N ASP A 548 8.61 -24.41 -4.05
CA ASP A 548 9.70 -24.73 -4.97
C ASP A 548 10.56 -23.46 -5.08
N GLY A 549 11.86 -23.56 -4.81
CA GLY A 549 12.80 -22.43 -4.85
C GLY A 549 12.84 -21.68 -6.19
N PRO A 550 13.69 -20.64 -6.35
CA PRO A 550 13.85 -19.95 -7.63
C PRO A 550 14.16 -20.95 -8.75
N SER A 551 13.58 -20.73 -9.93
CA SER A 551 13.82 -21.59 -11.08
C SER A 551 15.24 -21.40 -11.62
N GLU A 552 15.74 -22.37 -12.36
CA GLU A 552 17.05 -22.29 -13.03
C GLU A 552 17.15 -21.05 -13.95
N GLN A 553 16.03 -20.67 -14.60
CA GLN A 553 15.97 -19.48 -15.45
C GLN A 553 16.11 -18.18 -14.64
N ASP A 554 15.58 -18.12 -13.42
CA ASP A 554 15.71 -16.94 -12.55
C ASP A 554 17.16 -16.71 -12.12
N ILE A 555 17.90 -17.81 -11.87
CA ILE A 555 19.33 -17.76 -11.50
C ILE A 555 20.17 -17.38 -12.73
N ILE A 556 19.85 -17.92 -13.91
CA ILE A 556 20.52 -17.56 -15.18
C ILE A 556 20.35 -16.08 -15.49
N GLU A 557 19.14 -15.53 -15.35
CA GLU A 557 18.89 -14.11 -15.62
C GLU A 557 19.59 -13.20 -14.61
N ALA A 558 19.60 -13.56 -13.32
CA ALA A 558 20.35 -12.84 -12.29
C ALA A 558 21.87 -12.84 -12.56
N CYS A 559 22.43 -13.95 -13.04
CA CYS A 559 23.84 -14.04 -13.46
C CYS A 559 24.13 -13.28 -14.76
N ARG A 560 23.18 -13.23 -15.70
CA ARG A 560 23.27 -12.44 -16.93
C ARG A 560 23.31 -10.94 -16.60
N LEU A 561 22.43 -10.48 -15.70
CA LEU A 561 22.42 -9.12 -15.17
C LEU A 561 23.73 -8.78 -14.46
N LYS A 562 24.25 -9.67 -13.60
CA LYS A 562 25.57 -9.50 -12.95
C LYS A 562 26.68 -9.23 -13.97
N ALA A 563 26.66 -9.90 -15.12
CA ALA A 563 27.65 -9.73 -16.19
C ALA A 563 27.51 -8.43 -17.00
N THR A 564 26.38 -7.71 -16.91
CA THR A 564 26.19 -6.42 -17.61
C THR A 564 26.82 -5.23 -16.89
N PHE A 565 27.20 -5.37 -15.62
CA PHE A 565 27.87 -4.32 -14.85
C PHE A 565 29.39 -4.41 -15.06
N SER A 566 29.97 -3.43 -15.75
CA SER A 566 31.43 -3.32 -15.98
C SER A 566 32.20 -2.77 -14.78
N ASP A 567 31.50 -2.17 -13.81
CA ASP A 567 32.05 -1.62 -12.57
C ASP A 567 31.45 -2.36 -11.34
N PRO A 568 32.25 -3.03 -10.50
CA PRO A 568 31.77 -3.74 -9.30
C PRO A 568 31.15 -2.82 -8.23
N TYR A 569 31.29 -1.50 -8.34
CA TYR A 569 30.60 -0.54 -7.46
C TYR A 569 29.23 -0.08 -8.00
N MET A 570 28.91 -0.40 -9.26
CA MET A 570 27.60 -0.13 -9.89
C MET A 570 26.67 -1.35 -9.84
N ALA A 571 27.22 -2.56 -9.65
CA ALA A 571 26.43 -3.75 -9.42
C ALA A 571 25.73 -3.67 -8.05
N PRO A 572 24.43 -4.00 -7.95
CA PRO A 572 23.79 -4.18 -6.65
C PRO A 572 24.59 -5.21 -5.82
N PRO A 573 24.98 -4.93 -4.57
CA PRO A 573 25.74 -5.86 -3.72
C PRO A 573 25.07 -7.22 -3.50
N VAL A 574 23.79 -7.34 -3.87
CA VAL A 574 22.99 -8.56 -3.84
C VAL A 574 23.36 -9.53 -4.97
N LEU A 575 23.89 -9.03 -6.10
CA LEU A 575 24.34 -9.86 -7.23
C LEU A 575 25.70 -10.50 -6.95
N ASP A 576 26.54 -9.87 -6.12
CA ASP A 576 27.88 -10.38 -5.77
C ASP A 576 27.83 -11.70 -5.00
N ASP A 577 26.81 -11.87 -4.15
CA ASP A 577 26.60 -13.09 -3.36
C ASP A 577 25.93 -14.22 -4.15
N ILE A 578 25.44 -13.95 -5.38
CA ILE A 578 24.92 -15.00 -6.27
C ILE A 578 26.11 -15.79 -6.80
N ASP A 579 26.20 -17.03 -6.33
CA ASP A 579 27.17 -18.03 -6.76
C ASP A 579 26.81 -18.56 -8.16
N CYS A 580 27.20 -17.79 -9.19
CA CYS A 580 26.97 -18.15 -10.59
C CYS A 580 27.73 -19.42 -11.02
N ASP A 581 28.70 -19.89 -10.25
CA ASP A 581 29.42 -21.14 -10.53
C ASP A 581 28.53 -22.37 -10.25
N LYS A 582 27.52 -22.25 -9.37
CA LYS A 582 26.54 -23.32 -9.11
C LYS A 582 25.56 -23.61 -10.24
N VAL A 583 25.44 -22.71 -11.23
CA VAL A 583 24.63 -22.94 -12.44
C VAL A 583 25.19 -24.12 -13.26
N THR A 584 26.48 -24.43 -13.13
CA THR A 584 27.13 -25.53 -13.87
C THR A 584 26.97 -26.93 -13.24
N ALA A 585 26.30 -27.04 -12.09
CA ALA A 585 26.13 -28.32 -11.39
C ALA A 585 24.95 -29.18 -11.90
N PHE A 586 24.04 -28.62 -12.72
CA PHE A 586 22.91 -29.34 -13.30
C PHE A 586 23.08 -29.69 -14.79
N SER A 587 24.13 -29.17 -15.45
CA SER A 587 24.42 -29.40 -16.87
C SER A 587 25.37 -30.59 -17.12
N LYS A 588 25.27 -31.68 -16.35
CA LYS A 588 25.99 -32.93 -16.60
C LYS A 588 25.05 -34.13 -16.70
N GLU A 589 24.20 -34.13 -17.71
CA GLU A 589 23.87 -35.39 -18.40
C GLU A 589 24.42 -35.29 -19.82
N GLU A 590 25.47 -36.06 -20.08
CA GLU A 590 25.99 -36.23 -21.43
C GLU A 590 25.02 -37.06 -22.30
N PRO A 591 25.00 -36.82 -23.63
CA PRO A 591 23.99 -37.34 -24.52
C PRO A 591 24.25 -38.79 -24.93
N GLY A 592 23.24 -39.64 -24.77
CA GLY A 592 23.09 -40.84 -25.58
C GLY A 592 22.89 -42.13 -24.81
N GLN A 593 21.62 -42.53 -24.67
CA GLN A 593 21.15 -43.90 -24.89
C GLN A 593 19.61 -43.92 -24.79
N GLN A 594 18.93 -44.09 -25.94
CA GLN A 594 17.56 -44.63 -25.91
C GLN A 594 17.63 -46.10 -25.50
N PRO A 595 16.70 -46.55 -24.64
CA PRO A 595 15.94 -47.73 -25.04
C PRO A 595 14.43 -47.67 -24.68
N SER A 596 13.66 -48.02 -25.71
CA SER A 596 12.43 -48.82 -25.77
C SER A 596 11.24 -48.60 -24.82
N ALA A 597 10.08 -48.50 -25.48
CA ALA A 597 8.76 -48.80 -24.95
C ALA A 597 8.69 -50.21 -24.34
N ASP A 598 8.35 -50.26 -23.05
CA ASP A 598 7.44 -51.22 -22.40
C ASP A 598 7.76 -51.23 -20.90
N GLN A 599 6.91 -50.58 -20.09
CA GLN A 599 6.64 -50.99 -18.70
C GLN A 599 5.47 -50.17 -18.13
N GLN A 600 4.34 -50.85 -17.92
CA GLN A 600 3.22 -50.35 -17.12
C GLN A 600 3.65 -50.14 -15.65
N PRO A 601 3.11 -49.13 -14.95
CA PRO A 601 3.37 -48.97 -13.52
C PRO A 601 2.61 -50.03 -12.69
N SER A 602 3.35 -50.71 -11.82
CA SER A 602 2.84 -51.66 -10.84
C SER A 602 2.16 -50.96 -9.67
N ALA A 603 1.07 -51.55 -9.21
CA ALA A 603 0.22 -51.08 -8.12
C ALA A 603 0.92 -51.15 -6.74
N GLY A 604 0.96 -50.04 -6.02
CA GLY A 604 1.26 -49.98 -4.59
C GLY A 604 0.06 -50.39 -3.73
N LYS A 605 0.33 -51.15 -2.67
CA LYS A 605 -0.65 -51.71 -1.70
C LYS A 605 -1.37 -50.64 -0.84
N PRO A 606 -2.57 -50.94 -0.30
CA PRO A 606 -3.47 -49.98 0.32
C PRO A 606 -3.11 -49.67 1.79
N SER A 607 -3.21 -48.40 2.17
CA SER A 607 -3.29 -47.95 3.57
C SER A 607 -4.69 -48.23 4.16
N GLY A 608 -4.74 -48.47 5.47
CA GLY A 608 -5.93 -48.91 6.24
C GLY A 608 -7.08 -47.88 6.35
N PRO A 609 -8.12 -48.20 7.16
CA PRO A 609 -9.50 -47.74 6.94
C PRO A 609 -9.70 -46.25 7.25
N HIS A 610 -10.23 -45.50 6.28
CA HIS A 610 -10.60 -44.10 6.42
C HIS A 610 -11.91 -43.90 7.23
N HIS A 611 -11.92 -42.92 8.13
CA HIS A 611 -13.12 -42.45 8.84
C HIS A 611 -14.10 -41.70 7.90
N PRO A 612 -15.43 -41.77 8.13
CA PRO A 612 -16.45 -41.51 7.10
C PRO A 612 -16.94 -40.06 6.90
N HIS A 613 -16.24 -39.02 7.39
CA HIS A 613 -16.77 -37.64 7.32
C HIS A 613 -15.70 -36.60 6.93
N HIS A 614 -15.23 -36.63 5.69
CA HIS A 614 -14.58 -35.47 5.06
C HIS A 614 -15.57 -34.79 4.12
N PHE A 615 -15.56 -33.47 3.99
CA PHE A 615 -16.38 -32.76 3.01
C PHE A 615 -15.57 -32.48 1.73
N ILE A 616 -16.23 -32.55 0.57
CA ILE A 616 -15.68 -32.19 -0.74
C ILE A 616 -16.60 -31.21 -1.45
N HIS A 617 -16.02 -30.36 -2.29
CA HIS A 617 -16.77 -29.41 -3.11
C HIS A 617 -17.56 -30.17 -4.20
N ASP A 618 -18.87 -29.92 -4.30
CA ASP A 618 -19.73 -30.53 -5.34
C ASP A 618 -20.73 -29.50 -5.89
N LYS A 619 -20.64 -29.27 -7.21
CA LYS A 619 -21.47 -28.32 -7.96
C LYS A 619 -22.96 -28.70 -8.02
N HIS A 620 -23.33 -29.92 -7.63
CA HIS A 620 -24.73 -30.38 -7.61
C HIS A 620 -25.41 -30.16 -6.25
N CYS A 621 -24.67 -29.66 -5.24
CA CYS A 621 -25.23 -29.21 -3.97
C CYS A 621 -25.43 -27.69 -3.99
N ILE A 622 -26.61 -27.22 -3.58
CA ILE A 622 -26.94 -25.77 -3.53
C ILE A 622 -25.93 -24.98 -2.66
N THR A 623 -25.42 -25.61 -1.60
CA THR A 623 -24.42 -25.04 -0.69
C THR A 623 -22.98 -25.26 -1.15
N GLY A 624 -22.76 -25.94 -2.27
CA GLY A 624 -21.44 -26.23 -2.83
C GLY A 624 -20.66 -27.37 -2.15
N MET A 625 -21.20 -28.05 -1.13
CA MET A 625 -20.47 -29.08 -0.36
C MET A 625 -21.25 -30.39 -0.15
N ALA A 626 -20.54 -31.53 -0.25
CA ALA A 626 -21.03 -32.89 -0.04
C ALA A 626 -20.06 -33.73 0.83
N ILE A 627 -20.52 -34.87 1.38
CA ILE A 627 -19.67 -35.79 2.17
C ILE A 627 -18.84 -36.71 1.25
N LYS A 628 -17.51 -36.66 1.38
CA LYS A 628 -16.51 -37.50 0.72
C LYS A 628 -16.79 -38.98 0.98
N GLY A 629 -17.00 -39.74 -0.11
CA GLY A 629 -17.37 -41.15 -0.06
C GLY A 629 -18.83 -41.46 -0.38
N THR A 630 -19.70 -40.45 -0.49
CA THR A 630 -21.08 -40.60 -0.99
C THR A 630 -21.23 -40.33 -2.49
N VAL A 631 -20.16 -39.83 -3.13
CA VAL A 631 -20.08 -39.60 -4.57
C VAL A 631 -19.45 -40.82 -5.21
N ASP A 632 -20.26 -41.71 -5.80
CA ASP A 632 -19.76 -42.83 -6.61
C ASP A 632 -19.38 -42.29 -8.00
N PRO A 633 -18.09 -42.30 -8.40
CA PRO A 633 -17.66 -41.79 -9.70
C PRO A 633 -18.14 -42.63 -10.89
N SER A 634 -18.78 -43.78 -10.67
CA SER A 634 -18.94 -44.83 -11.69
C SER A 634 -20.36 -45.04 -12.27
N ARG A 635 -21.38 -44.22 -11.95
CA ARG A 635 -22.75 -44.46 -12.48
C ARG A 635 -23.48 -43.22 -13.01
N SER A 636 -23.43 -43.05 -14.33
CA SER A 636 -24.49 -42.39 -15.11
C SER A 636 -25.73 -43.30 -15.15
N GLY A 637 -26.71 -43.06 -14.29
CA GLY A 637 -28.04 -43.68 -14.40
C GLY A 637 -28.56 -44.31 -13.11
N ARG A 638 -29.66 -43.73 -12.61
CA ARG A 638 -30.51 -44.13 -11.46
C ARG A 638 -29.99 -43.77 -10.06
N GLY A 639 -30.27 -42.53 -9.66
CA GLY A 639 -31.13 -42.28 -8.50
C GLY A 639 -30.54 -42.27 -7.09
N ARG A 640 -29.27 -41.89 -6.89
CA ARG A 640 -28.83 -41.39 -5.58
C ARG A 640 -28.09 -40.07 -5.76
N HIS A 641 -28.63 -39.01 -5.17
CA HIS A 641 -28.03 -37.68 -5.12
C HIS A 641 -26.98 -37.63 -3.99
N PRO A 642 -25.92 -36.81 -4.12
CA PRO A 642 -24.98 -36.58 -3.03
C PRO A 642 -25.71 -36.06 -1.78
N GLU A 643 -25.31 -36.52 -0.59
CA GLU A 643 -25.85 -36.00 0.66
C GLU A 643 -25.28 -34.58 0.91
N CYS A 644 -26.05 -33.57 0.50
CA CYS A 644 -25.71 -32.16 0.65
C CYS A 644 -26.02 -31.64 2.07
N VAL A 645 -25.17 -30.75 2.60
CA VAL A 645 -25.35 -30.15 3.93
C VAL A 645 -26.06 -28.80 3.82
N SER A 646 -27.09 -28.56 4.63
CA SER A 646 -27.82 -27.29 4.73
C SER A 646 -27.21 -26.38 5.80
N CYS A 647 -26.91 -25.14 5.44
CA CYS A 647 -26.15 -24.19 6.25
C CYS A 647 -26.73 -22.78 6.19
N ASP A 648 -27.17 -22.23 7.32
CA ASP A 648 -27.68 -20.85 7.43
C ASP A 648 -26.52 -19.89 7.79
N LEU A 649 -25.71 -19.56 6.76
CA LEU A 649 -24.57 -18.65 6.89
C LEU A 649 -24.94 -17.24 7.39
N PRO A 650 -26.07 -16.63 6.98
CA PRO A 650 -26.52 -15.35 7.52
C PRO A 650 -26.68 -15.36 9.05
N MET A 651 -27.25 -16.43 9.62
CA MET A 651 -27.41 -16.55 11.07
C MET A 651 -26.07 -16.68 11.83
N LEU A 652 -25.05 -17.27 11.19
CA LEU A 652 -23.71 -17.38 11.77
C LEU A 652 -22.95 -16.04 11.75
N LEU A 653 -23.14 -15.22 10.71
CA LEU A 653 -22.53 -13.88 10.62
C LEU A 653 -23.03 -12.93 11.71
N ASP A 654 -24.24 -13.12 12.23
CA ASP A 654 -24.78 -12.27 13.28
C ASP A 654 -24.00 -12.34 14.60
N ILE A 655 -23.19 -13.38 14.83
CA ILE A 655 -22.31 -13.45 16.01
C ILE A 655 -21.25 -12.34 16.02
N THR A 656 -20.83 -11.87 14.84
CA THR A 656 -19.81 -10.81 14.69
C THR A 656 -20.28 -9.47 15.27
N LYS A 657 -21.60 -9.32 15.44
CA LYS A 657 -22.25 -8.12 15.97
C LYS A 657 -22.51 -8.22 17.48
N CYS A 658 -22.23 -9.37 18.10
CA CYS A 658 -22.47 -9.64 19.50
C CYS A 658 -21.24 -9.32 20.36
N ASN A 659 -21.46 -8.86 21.60
CA ASN A 659 -20.40 -8.65 22.58
C ASN A 659 -20.64 -9.46 23.87
N SER A 660 -19.66 -9.50 24.77
CA SER A 660 -19.66 -10.35 25.96
C SER A 660 -20.73 -10.01 27.01
N LEU A 661 -21.43 -8.89 26.86
CA LEU A 661 -22.51 -8.43 27.74
C LEU A 661 -23.90 -8.47 27.08
N ASP A 662 -23.98 -8.88 25.81
CA ASP A 662 -25.22 -8.84 25.03
C ASP A 662 -26.08 -10.10 25.24
N ALA A 663 -27.14 -9.96 26.03
CA ALA A 663 -28.13 -11.00 26.30
C ALA A 663 -29.36 -10.94 25.37
N SER A 664 -29.26 -10.24 24.23
CA SER A 664 -30.38 -10.16 23.27
C SER A 664 -30.74 -11.53 22.70
N GLU A 665 -32.02 -11.72 22.37
CA GLU A 665 -32.52 -12.98 21.80
C GLU A 665 -31.83 -13.34 20.47
N GLN A 666 -31.34 -12.34 19.73
CA GLN A 666 -30.59 -12.53 18.49
C GLN A 666 -29.19 -13.07 18.77
N CYS A 667 -28.43 -12.46 19.69
CA CYS A 667 -27.10 -12.94 20.08
C CYS A 667 -27.15 -14.29 20.79
N CYS A 668 -28.14 -14.53 21.64
CA CYS A 668 -28.33 -15.83 22.27
C CYS A 668 -28.69 -16.94 21.26
N ARG A 669 -29.47 -16.64 20.22
CA ARG A 669 -29.76 -17.59 19.14
C ARG A 669 -28.53 -17.89 18.29
N ALA A 670 -27.81 -16.85 17.87
CA ALA A 670 -26.56 -16.99 17.12
C ALA A 670 -25.52 -17.80 17.92
N ALA A 671 -25.31 -17.47 19.20
CA ALA A 671 -24.35 -18.16 20.06
C ALA A 671 -24.74 -19.64 20.30
N LYS A 672 -26.02 -19.95 20.53
CA LYS A 672 -26.46 -21.36 20.65
C LYS A 672 -26.28 -22.14 19.34
N ALA A 673 -26.52 -21.50 18.19
CA ALA A 673 -26.31 -22.12 16.88
C ALA A 673 -24.83 -22.38 16.59
N TRP A 674 -23.94 -21.45 16.97
CA TRP A 674 -22.49 -21.63 16.92
C TRP A 674 -22.03 -22.76 17.85
N ASN A 675 -22.50 -22.79 19.11
CA ASN A 675 -22.13 -23.79 20.10
C ASN A 675 -22.57 -25.22 19.75
N ASN A 676 -23.70 -25.36 19.03
CA ASN A 676 -24.22 -26.66 18.59
C ASN A 676 -23.62 -27.16 17.26
N GLY A 677 -22.52 -26.56 16.78
CA GLY A 677 -21.74 -27.06 15.64
C GLY A 677 -22.36 -26.77 14.26
N GLY A 678 -23.00 -25.61 14.07
CA GLY A 678 -23.45 -25.19 12.74
C GLY A 678 -22.35 -25.35 11.68
N CYS A 679 -22.66 -25.84 10.48
CA CYS A 679 -21.81 -25.99 9.27
C CYS A 679 -20.41 -26.60 9.36
N MET A 680 -19.84 -26.81 10.53
CA MET A 680 -18.40 -27.03 10.70
C MET A 680 -18.13 -28.04 11.80
N CYS A 681 -17.53 -29.17 11.44
CA CYS A 681 -17.08 -30.17 12.39
C CYS A 681 -15.57 -30.08 12.62
N ALA A 682 -15.18 -29.84 13.88
CA ALA A 682 -13.84 -29.92 14.49
C ALA A 682 -12.60 -29.35 13.76
N HIS A 683 -11.72 -28.75 14.57
CA HIS A 683 -10.41 -28.13 14.26
C HIS A 683 -10.42 -26.96 13.24
N SER A 684 -10.99 -27.13 12.05
CA SER A 684 -11.15 -26.05 11.08
C SER A 684 -12.24 -25.03 11.48
N SER A 685 -13.22 -25.45 12.30
CA SER A 685 -14.26 -24.55 12.85
C SER A 685 -13.70 -23.48 13.79
N HIS A 686 -12.65 -23.82 14.54
CA HIS A 686 -12.13 -22.95 15.60
C HIS A 686 -11.36 -21.75 15.04
N LYS A 687 -10.69 -21.95 13.89
CA LYS A 687 -9.92 -20.91 13.19
C LYS A 687 -10.85 -19.88 12.54
N LEU A 688 -11.83 -20.34 11.77
CA LEU A 688 -12.82 -19.45 11.13
C LEU A 688 -13.72 -18.74 12.16
N ALA A 689 -14.12 -19.42 13.24
CA ALA A 689 -14.88 -18.80 14.32
C ALA A 689 -14.11 -17.65 14.99
N LYS A 690 -12.81 -17.83 15.22
CA LYS A 690 -11.93 -16.80 15.79
C LYS A 690 -11.72 -15.63 14.82
N GLU A 691 -11.55 -15.92 13.53
CA GLU A 691 -11.42 -14.92 12.45
C GLU A 691 -12.71 -14.10 12.26
N MET A 692 -13.88 -14.70 12.48
CA MET A 692 -15.18 -14.03 12.46
C MET A 692 -15.58 -13.41 13.82
N GLY A 693 -14.65 -13.28 14.78
CA GLY A 693 -14.89 -12.59 16.05
C GLY A 693 -15.56 -13.42 17.17
N ALA A 694 -15.94 -14.68 16.92
CA ALA A 694 -16.52 -15.60 17.91
C ALA A 694 -15.43 -16.29 18.77
N SER A 695 -14.68 -15.50 19.54
CA SER A 695 -13.63 -16.04 20.43
C SER A 695 -14.18 -16.97 21.51
N HIS A 696 -13.37 -17.92 21.99
CA HIS A 696 -13.75 -18.78 23.12
C HIS A 696 -14.14 -17.97 24.38
N THR A 697 -13.50 -16.81 24.59
CA THR A 697 -13.84 -15.87 25.67
C THR A 697 -15.23 -15.27 25.49
N LEU A 698 -15.57 -14.81 24.27
CA LEU A 698 -16.89 -14.28 23.93
C LEU A 698 -17.96 -15.37 24.10
N MET A 699 -17.71 -16.57 23.58
CA MET A 699 -18.66 -17.68 23.65
C MET A 699 -18.89 -18.16 25.09
N LYS A 700 -17.85 -18.15 25.93
CA LYS A 700 -17.96 -18.47 27.36
C LYS A 700 -18.73 -17.40 28.14
N ALA A 701 -18.59 -16.13 27.78
CA ALA A 701 -19.38 -15.05 28.35
C ALA A 701 -20.85 -15.16 27.92
N LEU A 702 -21.11 -15.35 26.62
CA LEU A 702 -22.45 -15.52 26.08
C LEU A 702 -23.13 -16.79 26.59
N SER A 703 -22.39 -17.88 26.85
CA SER A 703 -22.97 -19.10 27.43
C SER A 703 -23.53 -18.88 28.84
N GLN A 704 -22.90 -17.98 29.61
CA GLN A 704 -23.38 -17.58 30.93
C GLN A 704 -24.56 -16.61 30.84
N GLN A 705 -24.50 -15.64 29.93
CA GLN A 705 -25.58 -14.65 29.74
C GLN A 705 -26.85 -15.25 29.12
N CYS A 706 -26.70 -16.20 28.21
CA CYS A 706 -27.79 -16.81 27.44
C CYS A 706 -28.24 -18.19 27.96
N ASP A 707 -27.69 -18.63 29.10
CA ASP A 707 -27.95 -19.90 29.77
C ASP A 707 -27.90 -21.10 28.80
N PHE A 708 -26.70 -21.42 28.31
CA PHE A 708 -26.46 -22.67 27.60
C PHE A 708 -25.11 -23.26 27.98
N THR A 709 -25.00 -24.59 27.90
CA THR A 709 -23.75 -25.30 28.19
C THR A 709 -22.80 -25.18 27.00
N LEU A 710 -21.64 -24.56 27.21
CA LEU A 710 -20.57 -24.51 26.20
C LEU A 710 -20.01 -25.92 25.96
N MET A 711 -20.00 -26.38 24.72
CA MET A 711 -19.51 -27.73 24.38
C MET A 711 -17.98 -27.79 24.38
N ASN A 712 -17.39 -28.84 24.98
CA ASN A 712 -15.94 -28.97 25.16
C ASN A 712 -15.21 -29.36 23.84
N GLU A 713 -13.92 -29.02 23.72
CA GLU A 713 -13.07 -29.12 22.50
C GLU A 713 -12.98 -30.52 21.84
N HIS A 714 -13.49 -31.56 22.50
CA HIS A 714 -13.46 -32.95 22.01
C HIS A 714 -14.83 -33.57 21.73
N ALA A 715 -15.93 -32.84 21.96
CA ALA A 715 -17.28 -33.33 21.64
C ALA A 715 -17.60 -33.07 20.16
N LYS A 716 -17.44 -34.09 19.31
CA LYS A 716 -17.77 -34.04 17.88
C LYS A 716 -19.29 -34.10 17.69
N ASN A 717 -19.94 -32.97 17.40
CA ASN A 717 -21.31 -32.94 16.89
C ASN A 717 -21.35 -32.22 15.54
N CYS A 718 -21.50 -33.00 14.46
CA CYS A 718 -21.88 -32.50 13.14
C CYS A 718 -23.41 -32.42 13.04
N PRO A 719 -23.98 -31.51 12.22
CA PRO A 719 -25.40 -31.55 11.91
C PRO A 719 -25.81 -32.91 11.31
N ALA A 720 -26.97 -33.45 11.72
CA ALA A 720 -27.51 -34.67 11.15
C ALA A 720 -27.90 -34.46 9.67
N VAL A 721 -27.53 -35.40 8.81
CA VAL A 721 -27.81 -35.36 7.37
C VAL A 721 -29.31 -35.52 7.11
N ASN A 722 -29.91 -34.58 6.40
CA ASN A 722 -31.34 -34.62 6.06
C ASN A 722 -31.57 -35.49 4.81
N GLN A 723 -31.87 -36.78 5.01
CA GLN A 723 -32.30 -37.66 3.94
C GLN A 723 -33.76 -37.36 3.55
N LYS A 724 -33.98 -36.47 2.58
CA LYS A 724 -35.11 -36.54 1.62
C LYS A 724 -35.16 -35.29 0.73
N PHE A 725 -34.58 -35.38 -0.46
CA PHE A 725 -35.11 -34.73 -1.65
C PHE A 725 -34.93 -35.70 -2.82
N THR A 726 -36.01 -36.41 -3.17
CA THR A 726 -36.11 -37.13 -4.45
C THR A 726 -37.29 -36.53 -5.21
N SER A 727 -36.98 -36.02 -6.40
CA SER A 727 -37.93 -35.49 -7.38
C SER A 727 -38.98 -36.51 -7.82
N ALA A 728 -40.22 -36.08 -8.02
CA ALA A 728 -41.17 -36.77 -8.88
C ALA A 728 -42.07 -35.77 -9.63
N GLY A 729 -42.00 -35.83 -10.97
CA GLY A 729 -43.18 -35.81 -11.84
C GLY A 729 -43.69 -34.47 -12.38
N ALA A 730 -43.48 -34.24 -13.67
CA ALA A 730 -44.19 -33.27 -14.50
C ALA A 730 -45.68 -33.65 -14.68
N HIS A 731 -46.59 -32.68 -14.77
CA HIS A 731 -47.59 -32.55 -15.84
C HIS A 731 -48.49 -31.31 -15.66
N SER A 732 -48.84 -30.74 -16.81
CA SER A 732 -49.88 -29.77 -17.15
C SER A 732 -51.18 -29.73 -16.32
N GLY A 733 -51.77 -28.53 -16.25
CA GLY A 733 -53.24 -28.38 -16.39
C GLY A 733 -53.98 -27.74 -15.22
N ALA A 734 -54.43 -26.50 -15.46
CA ALA A 734 -55.66 -25.83 -15.04
C ALA A 734 -56.46 -26.26 -13.78
N ASN A 735 -57.02 -25.20 -13.18
CA ASN A 735 -58.30 -25.06 -12.47
C ASN A 735 -58.34 -25.01 -10.92
N SER A 736 -58.72 -23.80 -10.49
CA SER A 736 -59.83 -23.47 -9.58
C SER A 736 -59.73 -23.83 -8.09
N GLY A 737 -60.12 -22.85 -7.26
CA GLY A 737 -60.88 -23.14 -6.04
C GLY A 737 -60.45 -22.35 -4.81
N ALA A 738 -61.29 -21.39 -4.44
CA ALA A 738 -61.26 -20.60 -3.22
C ALA A 738 -61.44 -21.42 -1.93
N ASN A 739 -61.06 -20.80 -0.79
CA ASN A 739 -61.77 -20.68 0.50
C ASN A 739 -60.74 -20.48 1.63
N SER A 740 -60.60 -19.31 2.26
CA SER A 740 -61.48 -18.60 3.21
C SER A 740 -61.48 -19.16 4.64
N ALA A 741 -61.27 -18.25 5.61
CA ALA A 741 -61.77 -18.25 6.99
C ALA A 741 -61.09 -19.24 7.98
N ALA A 742 -60.98 -19.01 9.29
CA ALA A 742 -61.25 -17.90 10.22
C ALA A 742 -60.91 -18.37 11.66
N PHE A 743 -60.58 -17.42 12.54
CA PHE A 743 -60.99 -17.31 13.96
C PHE A 743 -60.54 -18.32 15.07
N SER A 744 -59.83 -17.74 16.07
CA SER A 744 -60.25 -17.56 17.49
C SER A 744 -59.92 -18.55 18.62
N GLY A 745 -59.66 -17.96 19.81
CA GLY A 745 -59.86 -18.51 21.17
C GLY A 745 -58.59 -18.49 22.05
N TRP A 746 -58.36 -17.49 22.93
CA TRP A 746 -58.76 -17.41 24.38
C TRP A 746 -58.14 -18.54 25.25
N SER A 747 -57.60 -18.38 26.46
CA SER A 747 -57.59 -17.31 27.48
C SER A 747 -56.75 -17.75 28.72
N THR A 748 -56.10 -16.78 29.39
CA THR A 748 -55.92 -16.56 30.87
C THR A 748 -55.47 -17.66 31.85
N LEU A 749 -54.48 -17.35 32.71
CA LEU A 749 -54.60 -17.14 34.19
C LEU A 749 -53.24 -16.90 34.91
N MET A 750 -53.23 -15.91 35.81
CA MET A 750 -52.25 -15.56 36.87
C MET A 750 -52.73 -16.17 38.24
N PRO A 751 -52.19 -15.90 39.48
CA PRO A 751 -50.95 -15.25 40.00
C PRO A 751 -50.31 -15.94 41.27
N ALA A 752 -49.35 -15.23 41.93
CA ALA A 752 -49.05 -15.14 43.39
C ALA A 752 -48.03 -16.16 44.01
N THR A 753 -47.18 -15.92 45.04
CA THR A 753 -46.80 -14.79 45.95
C THR A 753 -45.66 -15.27 46.92
N ILE A 754 -44.79 -14.34 47.37
CA ILE A 754 -44.24 -14.10 48.74
C ILE A 754 -43.27 -15.08 49.47
N GLY A 755 -42.18 -14.50 50.05
CA GLY A 755 -41.60 -14.87 51.37
C GLY A 755 -40.05 -14.93 51.41
N ALA A 756 -39.33 -13.87 51.81
CA ALA A 756 -38.79 -13.57 53.16
C ALA A 756 -37.67 -14.56 53.65
N GLY A 757 -36.49 -14.18 54.16
CA GLY A 757 -35.87 -12.89 54.50
C GLY A 757 -34.47 -13.09 55.16
N LEU A 758 -33.77 -11.97 55.44
CA LEU A 758 -32.91 -11.64 56.62
C LEU A 758 -31.76 -12.62 57.00
N LEU A 759 -30.54 -12.28 57.44
CA LEU A 759 -29.86 -11.08 57.97
C LEU A 759 -28.38 -11.45 58.27
N LEU A 760 -27.47 -10.44 58.23
CA LEU A 760 -26.31 -10.19 59.16
C LEU A 760 -25.16 -11.23 59.22
N VAL A 761 -23.85 -10.96 59.36
CA VAL A 761 -22.98 -9.88 59.90
C VAL A 761 -21.64 -9.99 59.13
N GLY A 762 -20.94 -8.92 58.70
CA GLY A 762 -19.74 -8.32 59.36
C GLY A 762 -18.59 -9.31 59.68
N ALA A 763 -17.30 -9.06 59.48
CA ALA A 763 -16.54 -7.85 59.23
C ALA A 763 -15.05 -8.23 58.95
N LEU A 764 -14.26 -7.25 58.46
CA LEU A 764 -12.79 -7.06 58.64
C LEU A 764 -11.84 -8.08 57.96
N LEU A 765 -11.10 -7.67 56.92
CA LEU A 765 -9.73 -7.07 56.93
C LEU A 765 -8.59 -8.05 57.28
N THR A 766 -7.59 -8.03 56.39
CA THR A 766 -6.17 -8.49 56.46
C THR A 766 -5.90 -10.00 56.47
N GLU A 767 -5.36 -10.52 55.36
CA GLU A 767 -3.91 -10.62 55.09
C GLU A 767 -3.64 -10.45 53.58
#